data_AF-A0A2L0GJ01-F1
#
_entry.id   AF-A0A2L0GJ01-F1
#
_cell.length_a   1.000
_cell.length_b   1.000
_cell.length_c   1.000
_cell.angle_alpha   90.00
_cell.angle_beta   90.00
_cell.angle_gamma   90.00
#
_symmetry.space_group_name_H-M   'P 1'
#
loop_
_entity.id
_entity.type
_entity.pdbx_description
1 polymer ?
#
loop_
_entity_poly.entity_id
_entity_poly.type
_entity_poly.pdbx_seq_one_letter_code
_entity_poly.pdbx_strand_id
1 'polypeptide(L)'
;MSPVDHELVGISEIAAMAGVSSQAVTNWRTRAADFPLPLSELASGPVFRKAQIRAWLKRNDRKLGALKDGSAYYSRLRSFRNDDDELAACIENIVDQLETAGTSNSKPGMLLGKIQSGKTRGFVGVIAKAFDRGFDIALVLTKGTKTLSAQTVRRLGADFEEFIDDDEFLVLDIMNLPGKLTRSELRRKIVIVAKKQAKNLERLIAFMQHHEGLQKRKVLIIDDEADLASVRFVRKKGAPTISQGTIADQIDQLREMSEGVAFLQVTATPYSLYLQPEGYEETSSGESYVFKPKRPAFTELLPIHAGYVGGDHYFGAFEEDDPRTKLIVEVSEQEQDALRKQDRRRINQGNVLDSDNTEGLRRAITTFVVAVGVRQWQQREAGLRPKKYAMVIHNDIQRAAHSWQDQVIDWIFNAIVDAAENAPARLRPLFDEAYDDLEASVLADKGRMPPRDEAFDAFIDALQCDDVVVEKVNSDTDVMALLDANAELKLRTPYNIWVGGNILDRGITIPNLIAFYYGRNPRTMQADTVLQHSRMYGNRDPRDLAVTRFYTSRAVYDRLYTINSLENSLRKAFESGAHDAGVVFIQSDAARRVRPCAPNKIVLSDVVAVSPSDMLLPTDFQTKGGNVMASIQAKLETLIKQEWRNTDEFVEVDRKMAFAILDAIEGSMEFDSVKFEWNAMRSLIDYYAGTSGDGKILLWAETGRKLSKAGSGDKSGRSILGTALRRKVLDEPRSKPALILLQQQGGRELGWTAHRFWWPIFAAPTDAEPCVFATKVAA
;
A
#
# COMPACT_ATOMS: atom_id res chain seq x y z
N MET A 1 -13.39 -34.50 -3.44
CA MET A 1 -12.78 -34.79 -4.75
C MET A 1 -13.62 -34.10 -5.80
N SER A 2 -13.16 -32.95 -6.28
CA SER A 2 -13.72 -32.23 -7.44
C SER A 2 -12.97 -32.71 -8.68
N PRO A 3 -13.55 -32.72 -9.89
CA PRO A 3 -12.91 -33.32 -11.06
C PRO A 3 -11.71 -32.47 -11.46
N VAL A 4 -10.54 -33.11 -11.52
CA VAL A 4 -9.37 -32.61 -12.24
C VAL A 4 -9.80 -32.46 -13.69
N ASP A 5 -9.81 -31.22 -14.19
CA ASP A 5 -10.06 -30.95 -15.60
C ASP A 5 -8.90 -31.57 -16.39
N HIS A 6 -9.13 -32.74 -16.98
CA HIS A 6 -8.11 -33.43 -17.75
C HIS A 6 -7.95 -32.70 -19.07
N GLU A 7 -6.92 -31.84 -19.21
CA GLU A 7 -6.51 -31.28 -20.51
C GLU A 7 -6.47 -32.41 -21.55
N LEU A 8 -7.34 -32.29 -22.55
CA LEU A 8 -7.45 -33.21 -23.67
C LEU A 8 -6.54 -32.73 -24.79
N VAL A 9 -5.81 -33.66 -25.43
CA VAL A 9 -4.97 -33.36 -26.59
C VAL A 9 -5.36 -34.24 -27.78
N GLY A 10 -5.34 -33.66 -28.97
CA GLY A 10 -5.52 -34.34 -30.26
C GLY A 10 -4.19 -34.73 -30.91
N ILE A 11 -4.27 -35.48 -32.03
CA ILE A 11 -3.08 -36.00 -32.75
C ILE A 11 -2.08 -34.88 -33.12
N SER A 12 -2.55 -33.73 -33.59
CA SER A 12 -1.70 -32.61 -34.00
C SER A 12 -0.93 -31.98 -32.82
N GLU A 13 -1.55 -31.92 -31.64
CA GLU A 13 -0.91 -31.40 -30.43
C GLU A 13 0.12 -32.39 -29.90
N ILE A 14 -0.18 -33.69 -29.94
CA ILE A 14 0.77 -34.75 -29.60
C ILE A 14 2.00 -34.70 -30.54
N ALA A 15 1.77 -34.43 -31.83
CA ALA A 15 2.83 -34.32 -32.82
C ALA A 15 3.75 -33.12 -32.54
N ALA A 16 3.15 -31.98 -32.19
CA ALA A 16 3.90 -30.80 -31.76
C ALA A 16 4.70 -31.07 -30.47
N MET A 17 4.10 -31.72 -29.46
CA MET A 17 4.77 -32.07 -28.20
C MET A 17 6.01 -32.96 -28.41
N ALA A 18 5.94 -33.89 -29.36
CA ALA A 18 7.04 -34.80 -29.67
C ALA A 18 7.95 -34.32 -30.82
N GLY A 19 7.72 -33.12 -31.37
CA GLY A 19 8.51 -32.58 -32.48
C GLY A 19 8.50 -33.49 -33.73
N VAL A 20 7.37 -34.16 -34.01
CA VAL A 20 7.17 -35.06 -35.16
C VAL A 20 5.94 -34.65 -35.98
N SER A 21 5.69 -35.34 -37.10
CA SER A 21 4.46 -35.13 -37.88
C SER A 21 3.25 -35.84 -37.27
N SER A 22 2.04 -35.33 -37.51
CA SER A 22 0.78 -36.00 -37.12
C SER A 22 0.67 -37.42 -37.68
N GLN A 23 1.29 -37.69 -38.84
CA GLN A 23 1.40 -39.02 -39.41
C GLN A 23 2.26 -39.96 -38.55
N ALA A 24 3.34 -39.45 -37.93
CA ALA A 24 4.18 -40.25 -37.04
C ALA A 24 3.41 -40.66 -35.77
N VAL A 25 2.62 -39.76 -35.20
CA VAL A 25 1.73 -40.06 -34.05
C VAL A 25 0.66 -41.08 -34.42
N THR A 26 0.08 -40.95 -35.61
CA THR A 26 -0.89 -41.93 -36.14
C THR A 26 -0.25 -43.32 -36.27
N ASN A 27 1.00 -43.38 -36.76
CA ASN A 27 1.76 -44.63 -36.85
C ASN A 27 2.10 -45.23 -35.46
N TRP A 28 2.37 -44.40 -34.45
CA TRP A 28 2.57 -44.88 -33.07
C TRP A 28 1.32 -45.56 -32.54
N ARG A 29 0.15 -44.94 -32.73
CA ARG A 29 -1.14 -45.51 -32.29
C ARG A 29 -1.44 -46.86 -32.93
N THR A 30 -1.03 -47.09 -34.18
CA THR A 30 -1.22 -48.39 -34.85
C THR A 30 -0.18 -49.44 -34.45
N ARG A 31 1.07 -49.03 -34.17
CA ARG A 31 2.20 -49.96 -34.01
C ARG A 31 2.61 -50.23 -32.56
N ALA A 32 2.31 -49.32 -31.64
CA ALA A 32 2.63 -49.46 -30.23
C ALA A 32 1.37 -49.91 -29.47
N ALA A 33 1.38 -51.18 -29.04
CA ALA A 33 0.26 -51.78 -28.32
C ALA A 33 -0.01 -51.12 -26.95
N ASP A 34 0.96 -50.37 -26.42
CA ASP A 34 0.88 -49.65 -25.16
C ASP A 34 0.57 -48.14 -25.33
N PHE A 35 0.31 -47.68 -26.56
CA PHE A 35 -0.06 -46.28 -26.81
C PHE A 35 -1.39 -45.95 -26.11
N PRO A 36 -1.52 -44.79 -25.43
CA PRO A 36 -2.72 -44.45 -24.69
C PRO A 36 -3.99 -44.51 -25.55
N LEU A 37 -5.05 -45.12 -25.01
CA LEU A 37 -6.34 -45.19 -25.68
C LEU A 37 -7.01 -43.81 -25.70
N PRO A 38 -7.73 -43.46 -26.78
CA PRO A 38 -8.47 -42.22 -26.83
C PRO A 38 -9.61 -42.23 -25.81
N LEU A 39 -9.86 -41.08 -25.18
CA LEU A 39 -11.01 -40.88 -24.30
C LEU A 39 -12.32 -40.77 -25.07
N SER A 40 -12.25 -40.20 -26.27
CA SER A 40 -13.38 -40.06 -27.18
C SER A 40 -12.87 -39.96 -28.62
N GLU A 41 -13.67 -40.47 -29.55
CA GLU A 41 -13.47 -40.30 -30.99
C GLU A 41 -14.45 -39.20 -31.44
N LEU A 42 -13.93 -37.98 -31.67
CA LEU A 42 -14.73 -36.84 -32.15
C LEU A 42 -14.69 -36.77 -33.69
N ALA A 43 -15.59 -35.99 -34.28
CA ALA A 43 -15.58 -35.72 -35.73
C ALA A 43 -14.26 -35.07 -36.21
N SER A 44 -13.56 -34.35 -35.32
CA SER A 44 -12.25 -33.74 -35.57
C SER A 44 -11.06 -34.68 -35.31
N GLY A 45 -11.29 -35.89 -34.82
CA GLY A 45 -10.28 -36.91 -34.50
C GLY A 45 -10.28 -37.36 -33.03
N PRO A 46 -9.46 -38.37 -32.69
CA PRO A 46 -9.36 -38.89 -31.33
C PRO A 46 -8.72 -37.89 -30.37
N VAL A 47 -9.24 -37.82 -29.15
CA VAL A 47 -8.71 -37.00 -28.05
C VAL A 47 -8.21 -37.88 -26.90
N PHE A 48 -7.08 -37.51 -26.32
CA PHE A 48 -6.34 -38.27 -25.32
C PHE A 48 -6.11 -37.42 -24.06
N ARG A 49 -5.88 -38.05 -22.91
CA ARG A 49 -5.41 -37.31 -21.72
C ARG A 49 -3.96 -36.90 -21.94
N LYS A 50 -3.68 -35.59 -21.84
CA LYS A 50 -2.32 -35.03 -22.00
C LYS A 50 -1.28 -35.70 -21.10
N ALA A 51 -1.64 -35.96 -19.84
CA ALA A 51 -0.77 -36.61 -18.86
C ALA A 51 -0.36 -38.04 -19.28
N GLN A 52 -1.29 -38.83 -19.83
CA GLN A 52 -1.02 -40.20 -20.29
C GLN A 52 -0.09 -40.22 -21.50
N ILE A 53 -0.29 -39.27 -22.44
CA ILE A 53 0.59 -39.13 -23.60
C ILE A 53 1.99 -38.70 -23.18
N ARG A 54 2.14 -37.70 -22.30
CA ARG A 54 3.45 -37.28 -21.76
C ARG A 54 4.20 -38.45 -21.12
N ALA A 55 3.52 -39.22 -20.27
CA ALA A 55 4.09 -40.39 -19.61
C ALA A 55 4.53 -41.47 -20.62
N TRP A 56 3.75 -41.71 -21.67
CA TRP A 56 4.08 -42.68 -22.71
C TRP A 56 5.28 -42.22 -23.56
N LEU A 57 5.35 -40.95 -23.94
CA LEU A 57 6.47 -40.37 -24.70
C LEU A 57 7.79 -40.49 -23.92
N LYS A 58 7.76 -40.19 -22.62
CA LYS A 58 8.92 -40.29 -21.71
C LYS A 58 9.37 -41.74 -21.51
N ARG A 59 8.43 -42.68 -21.37
CA ARG A 59 8.73 -44.12 -21.22
C ARG A 59 9.37 -44.72 -22.46
N ASN A 60 8.99 -44.24 -23.64
CA ASN A 60 9.42 -44.78 -24.93
C ASN A 60 10.62 -44.03 -25.55
N ASP A 61 11.36 -43.26 -24.73
CA ASP A 61 12.55 -42.47 -25.11
C ASP A 61 12.33 -41.63 -26.39
N ARG A 62 11.10 -41.15 -26.58
CA ARG A 62 10.77 -40.29 -27.72
C ARG A 62 11.20 -38.88 -27.35
N LYS A 63 11.90 -38.20 -28.28
CA LYS A 63 12.22 -36.79 -28.15
C LYS A 63 10.93 -36.02 -27.89
N LEU A 64 10.71 -35.54 -26.66
CA LEU A 64 9.94 -34.32 -26.49
C LEU A 64 10.76 -33.24 -27.18
N GLY A 65 10.11 -32.38 -27.97
CA GLY A 65 10.81 -31.29 -28.65
C GLY A 65 11.76 -30.64 -27.65
N ALA A 66 13.06 -30.68 -27.94
CA ALA A 66 14.05 -30.07 -27.08
C ALA A 66 13.70 -28.58 -27.04
N LEU A 67 13.29 -28.08 -25.86
CA LEU A 67 13.44 -26.67 -25.54
C LEU A 67 14.95 -26.43 -25.66
N LYS A 68 15.36 -25.88 -26.81
CA LYS A 68 16.72 -25.40 -27.00
C LYS A 68 16.91 -24.25 -26.02
N ASP A 69 17.97 -24.37 -25.24
CA ASP A 69 18.35 -23.57 -24.08
C ASP A 69 17.50 -23.82 -22.83
N GLY A 70 18.20 -23.87 -21.69
CA GLY A 70 17.75 -24.45 -20.41
C GLY A 70 16.31 -24.11 -20.05
N SER A 71 15.62 -25.08 -19.43
CA SER A 71 14.26 -24.97 -18.91
C SER A 71 13.90 -23.53 -18.55
N ALA A 72 13.12 -22.85 -19.41
CA ALA A 72 12.67 -21.49 -19.13
C ALA A 72 11.46 -21.59 -18.20
N TYR A 73 11.70 -21.91 -16.93
CA TYR A 73 10.67 -21.99 -15.88
C TYR A 73 9.86 -20.70 -15.87
N TYR A 74 10.51 -19.54 -16.02
CA TYR A 74 9.78 -18.28 -16.10
C TYR A 74 8.94 -18.16 -17.36
N SER A 75 9.41 -18.59 -18.54
CA SER A 75 8.59 -18.54 -19.77
C SER A 75 7.34 -19.43 -19.67
N ARG A 76 7.45 -20.62 -19.05
CA ARG A 76 6.30 -21.48 -18.76
C ARG A 76 5.35 -20.79 -17.78
N LEU A 77 5.87 -20.32 -16.64
CA LEU A 77 5.09 -19.62 -15.62
C LEU A 77 4.34 -18.41 -16.21
N ARG A 78 5.03 -17.60 -17.00
CA ARG A 78 4.48 -16.43 -17.70
C ARG A 78 3.30 -16.81 -18.58
N SER A 79 3.37 -17.93 -19.29
CA SER A 79 2.29 -18.40 -20.16
C SER A 79 1.03 -18.79 -19.37
N PHE A 80 1.18 -19.40 -18.19
CA PHE A 80 0.05 -19.80 -17.34
C PHE A 80 -0.62 -18.61 -16.67
N ARG A 81 0.19 -17.63 -16.28
CA ARG A 81 -0.28 -16.46 -15.54
C ARG A 81 -0.71 -15.32 -16.44
N ASN A 82 -0.33 -15.36 -17.72
CA ASN A 82 -0.44 -14.27 -18.67
C ASN A 82 0.25 -13.00 -18.16
N ASP A 83 1.53 -13.12 -17.74
CA ASP A 83 2.35 -11.97 -17.33
C ASP A 83 2.61 -11.03 -18.53
N ASP A 84 2.36 -9.74 -18.34
CA ASP A 84 2.61 -8.70 -19.34
C ASP A 84 4.12 -8.46 -19.56
N ASP A 85 4.44 -7.73 -20.63
CA ASP A 85 5.83 -7.45 -21.02
C ASP A 85 6.57 -6.57 -20.01
N GLU A 86 5.88 -5.63 -19.36
CA GLU A 86 6.47 -4.74 -18.35
C GLU A 86 6.92 -5.53 -17.11
N LEU A 87 6.06 -6.42 -16.62
CA LEU A 87 6.38 -7.31 -15.50
C LEU A 87 7.51 -8.28 -15.87
N ALA A 88 7.51 -8.81 -17.09
CA ALA A 88 8.58 -9.67 -17.57
C ALA A 88 9.93 -8.93 -17.65
N ALA A 89 9.95 -7.69 -18.13
CA ALA A 89 11.16 -6.86 -18.15
C ALA A 89 11.66 -6.56 -16.74
N CYS A 90 10.75 -6.19 -15.81
CA CYS A 90 11.07 -5.97 -14.40
C CYS A 90 11.72 -7.22 -13.75
N ILE A 91 11.17 -8.41 -14.01
CA ILE A 91 11.70 -9.68 -13.48
C ILE A 91 13.09 -9.99 -14.06
N GLU A 92 13.29 -9.77 -15.37
CA GLU A 92 14.59 -9.96 -16.01
C GLU A 92 15.64 -9.01 -15.39
N ASN A 93 15.32 -7.72 -15.30
CA ASN A 93 16.18 -6.70 -14.71
C ASN A 93 16.61 -7.04 -13.29
N ILE A 94 15.68 -7.52 -12.45
CA ILE A 94 15.99 -7.90 -11.06
C ILE A 94 16.99 -9.04 -11.05
N VAL A 95 16.77 -10.11 -11.83
CA VAL A 95 17.66 -11.26 -11.82
C VAL A 95 19.03 -10.90 -12.38
N ASP A 96 19.10 -10.11 -13.46
CA ASP A 96 20.37 -9.62 -14.00
C ASP A 96 21.13 -8.75 -12.98
N GLN A 97 20.45 -7.90 -12.23
CA GLN A 97 21.05 -7.10 -11.15
C GLN A 97 21.47 -7.95 -9.94
N LEU A 98 20.72 -8.98 -9.58
CA LEU A 98 21.10 -9.92 -8.52
C LEU A 98 22.42 -10.65 -8.86
N GLU A 99 22.67 -10.95 -10.14
CA GLU A 99 23.91 -11.57 -10.62
C GLU A 99 25.08 -10.58 -10.75
N THR A 100 24.83 -9.36 -11.22
CA THR A 100 25.88 -8.38 -11.58
C THR A 100 26.28 -7.44 -10.44
N ALA A 101 25.35 -7.02 -9.58
CA ALA A 101 25.61 -6.02 -8.54
C ALA A 101 26.38 -6.58 -7.32
N GLY A 102 26.73 -7.86 -7.32
CA GLY A 102 27.43 -8.50 -6.21
C GLY A 102 26.63 -8.43 -4.91
N THR A 103 25.37 -8.87 -4.91
CA THR A 103 24.48 -8.88 -3.72
C THR A 103 24.97 -9.78 -2.57
N SER A 104 26.19 -10.31 -2.65
CA SER A 104 26.84 -11.13 -1.63
C SER A 104 27.12 -10.33 -0.36
N ASN A 105 26.50 -10.77 0.74
CA ASN A 105 26.77 -10.48 2.15
C ASN A 105 26.63 -9.03 2.67
N SER A 106 26.59 -7.98 1.85
CA SER A 106 26.56 -6.59 2.39
C SER A 106 25.50 -5.65 1.81
N LYS A 107 24.89 -5.91 0.63
CA LYS A 107 23.86 -5.03 0.05
C LYS A 107 22.75 -5.83 -0.66
N PRO A 108 21.51 -5.92 -0.12
CA PRO A 108 20.38 -6.57 -0.79
C PRO A 108 19.94 -5.86 -2.07
N GLY A 109 19.31 -6.56 -3.01
CA GLY A 109 18.44 -5.91 -4.01
C GLY A 109 17.08 -5.59 -3.40
N MET A 110 16.34 -4.62 -3.96
CA MET A 110 14.96 -4.36 -3.54
C MET A 110 13.98 -4.37 -4.71
N LEU A 111 12.84 -5.05 -4.51
CA LEU A 111 11.64 -4.93 -5.33
C LEU A 111 10.62 -4.08 -4.58
N LEU A 112 10.34 -2.88 -5.11
CA LEU A 112 9.42 -1.91 -4.52
C LEU A 112 8.13 -1.82 -5.33
N GLY A 113 7.03 -2.32 -4.79
CA GLY A 113 5.70 -2.24 -5.41
C GLY A 113 4.72 -1.44 -4.57
N LYS A 114 3.68 -0.85 -5.17
CA LYS A 114 2.59 -0.24 -4.39
C LYS A 114 1.89 -1.29 -3.49
N ILE A 115 1.16 -0.87 -2.48
CA ILE A 115 0.39 -1.78 -1.61
C ILE A 115 -0.60 -2.58 -2.47
N GLN A 116 -0.69 -3.90 -2.29
CA GLN A 116 -1.58 -4.76 -3.10
C GLN A 116 -1.37 -4.69 -4.62
N SER A 117 -0.20 -4.23 -5.09
CA SER A 117 0.17 -4.16 -6.53
C SER A 117 0.55 -5.51 -7.17
N GLY A 118 0.49 -6.61 -6.43
CA GLY A 118 0.96 -7.92 -6.93
C GLY A 118 2.44 -8.21 -6.66
N LYS A 119 3.04 -7.69 -5.59
CA LYS A 119 4.43 -8.00 -5.18
C LYS A 119 4.74 -9.50 -5.10
N THR A 120 3.79 -10.30 -4.60
CA THR A 120 3.90 -11.76 -4.61
C THR A 120 4.07 -12.29 -6.02
N ARG A 121 3.29 -11.75 -6.96
CA ARG A 121 3.38 -12.15 -8.36
C ARG A 121 4.74 -11.83 -8.99
N GLY A 122 5.30 -10.68 -8.66
CA GLY A 122 6.66 -10.29 -9.02
C GLY A 122 7.73 -11.23 -8.46
N PHE A 123 7.80 -11.44 -7.14
CA PHE A 123 8.86 -12.27 -6.57
C PHE A 123 8.74 -13.76 -6.96
N VAL A 124 7.53 -14.29 -7.20
CA VAL A 124 7.33 -15.65 -7.74
C VAL A 124 7.96 -15.78 -9.12
N GLY A 125 7.80 -14.76 -9.97
CA GLY A 125 8.46 -14.69 -11.26
C GLY A 125 9.98 -14.62 -11.15
N VAL A 126 10.48 -13.81 -10.19
CA VAL A 126 11.92 -13.77 -9.86
C VAL A 126 12.44 -15.13 -9.40
N ILE A 127 11.71 -15.91 -8.61
CA ILE A 127 12.11 -17.28 -8.22
C ILE A 127 12.28 -18.16 -9.46
N ALA A 128 11.27 -18.22 -10.32
CA ALA A 128 11.31 -19.04 -11.53
C ALA A 128 12.47 -18.63 -12.45
N LYS A 129 12.64 -17.32 -12.67
CA LYS A 129 13.72 -16.79 -13.50
C LYS A 129 15.10 -17.00 -12.88
N ALA A 130 15.24 -16.89 -11.56
CA ALA A 130 16.48 -17.21 -10.87
C ALA A 130 16.83 -18.70 -11.02
N PHE A 131 15.85 -19.60 -11.01
CA PHE A 131 16.09 -21.02 -11.29
C PHE A 131 16.56 -21.28 -12.73
N ASP A 132 16.11 -20.47 -13.71
CA ASP A 132 16.65 -20.48 -15.08
C ASP A 132 18.14 -20.06 -15.10
N ARG A 133 18.54 -19.16 -14.19
CA ARG A 133 19.91 -18.66 -14.00
C ARG A 133 20.76 -19.47 -13.00
N GLY A 134 20.34 -20.71 -12.72
CA GLY A 134 21.13 -21.66 -11.93
C GLY A 134 21.04 -21.48 -10.41
N PHE A 135 20.12 -20.66 -9.89
CA PHE A 135 19.71 -20.77 -8.50
C PHE A 135 19.00 -22.11 -8.28
N ASP A 136 19.12 -22.66 -7.08
CA ASP A 136 18.63 -24.00 -6.76
C ASP A 136 17.61 -23.99 -5.62
N ILE A 137 17.73 -23.01 -4.73
CA ILE A 137 16.91 -22.89 -3.52
C ILE A 137 16.38 -21.46 -3.45
N ALA A 138 15.09 -21.31 -3.17
CA ALA A 138 14.48 -20.04 -2.81
C ALA A 138 13.96 -20.09 -1.36
N LEU A 139 14.43 -19.20 -0.50
CA LEU A 139 13.97 -19.06 0.89
C LEU A 139 13.06 -17.84 0.99
N VAL A 140 11.76 -18.06 1.08
CA VAL A 140 10.74 -17.00 1.17
C VAL A 140 10.44 -16.71 2.64
N LEU A 141 10.96 -15.60 3.15
CA LEU A 141 10.76 -15.12 4.50
C LEU A 141 9.53 -14.22 4.54
N THR A 142 8.40 -14.74 5.01
CA THR A 142 7.12 -14.02 5.03
C THR A 142 6.76 -13.49 6.42
N LYS A 143 6.00 -12.39 6.45
CA LYS A 143 5.48 -11.76 7.66
C LYS A 143 4.48 -12.65 8.40
N GLY A 144 4.24 -12.32 9.66
CA GLY A 144 2.88 -12.37 10.19
C GLY A 144 2.43 -13.70 10.76
N THR A 145 1.12 -13.85 10.92
CA THR A 145 0.46 -14.94 11.66
C THR A 145 0.62 -16.28 10.91
N LYS A 146 0.25 -17.41 11.51
CA LYS A 146 0.30 -18.70 10.79
C LYS A 146 -0.53 -18.66 9.50
N THR A 147 -1.56 -17.82 9.49
CA THR A 147 -2.47 -17.57 8.38
C THR A 147 -1.73 -17.08 7.14
N LEU A 148 -0.94 -16.00 7.28
CA LEU A 148 -0.26 -15.40 6.13
C LEU A 148 0.78 -16.35 5.51
N SER A 149 1.49 -17.13 6.34
CA SER A 149 2.46 -18.11 5.84
C SER A 149 1.79 -19.23 5.04
N ALA A 150 0.68 -19.79 5.52
CA ALA A 150 -0.04 -20.82 4.79
C ALA A 150 -0.71 -20.26 3.51
N GLN A 151 -1.13 -19.00 3.49
CA GLN A 151 -1.60 -18.32 2.28
C GLN A 151 -0.47 -18.19 1.25
N THR A 152 0.73 -17.76 1.64
CA THR A 152 1.89 -17.69 0.74
C THR A 152 2.29 -19.07 0.21
N VAL A 153 2.24 -20.11 1.04
CA VAL A 153 2.48 -21.50 0.61
C VAL A 153 1.44 -21.94 -0.42
N ARG A 154 0.14 -21.71 -0.18
CA ARG A 154 -0.92 -22.06 -1.15
C ARG A 154 -0.74 -21.33 -2.48
N ARG A 155 -0.44 -20.02 -2.43
CA ARG A 155 -0.21 -19.20 -3.62
C ARG A 155 0.98 -19.70 -4.45
N LEU A 156 2.10 -19.97 -3.79
CA LEU A 156 3.28 -20.56 -4.44
C LEU A 156 2.99 -21.97 -4.99
N GLY A 157 2.24 -22.78 -4.25
CA GLY A 157 1.81 -24.11 -4.70
C GLY A 157 0.94 -24.07 -5.94
N ALA A 158 0.00 -23.12 -6.02
CA ALA A 158 -0.85 -22.91 -7.19
C ALA A 158 -0.05 -22.34 -8.38
N ASP A 159 0.75 -21.29 -8.18
CA ASP A 159 1.59 -20.70 -9.25
C ASP A 159 2.60 -21.73 -9.79
N PHE A 160 3.07 -22.68 -8.96
CA PHE A 160 4.03 -23.71 -9.35
C PHE A 160 3.45 -25.11 -9.54
N GLU A 161 2.11 -25.25 -9.65
CA GLU A 161 1.43 -26.55 -9.69
C GLU A 161 2.01 -27.49 -10.76
N GLU A 162 2.18 -27.00 -12.01
CA GLU A 162 2.74 -27.81 -13.09
C GLU A 162 4.17 -28.28 -12.82
N PHE A 163 5.02 -27.44 -12.21
CA PHE A 163 6.41 -27.80 -11.89
C PHE A 163 6.49 -28.78 -10.72
N ILE A 164 5.52 -28.73 -9.79
CA ILE A 164 5.41 -29.69 -8.68
C ILE A 164 4.97 -31.05 -9.23
N ASP A 165 3.97 -31.07 -10.11
CA ASP A 165 3.45 -32.28 -10.75
C ASP A 165 4.48 -32.95 -11.66
N ASP A 166 5.34 -32.16 -12.33
CA ASP A 166 6.45 -32.64 -13.14
C ASP A 166 7.69 -33.06 -12.31
N ASP A 167 7.60 -33.02 -10.97
CA ASP A 167 8.69 -33.29 -10.01
C ASP A 167 9.94 -32.39 -10.19
N GLU A 168 9.78 -31.20 -10.79
CA GLU A 168 10.85 -30.24 -11.01
C GLU A 168 11.07 -29.37 -9.75
N PHE A 169 9.98 -28.98 -9.08
CA PHE A 169 9.98 -28.12 -7.90
C PHE A 169 9.54 -28.89 -6.64
N LEU A 170 9.97 -28.41 -5.48
CA LEU A 170 9.52 -28.84 -4.18
C LEU A 170 9.23 -27.61 -3.31
N VAL A 171 7.95 -27.37 -3.01
CA VAL A 171 7.51 -26.26 -2.15
C VAL A 171 7.28 -26.78 -0.73
N LEU A 172 8.02 -26.25 0.24
CA LEU A 172 8.02 -26.69 1.64
C LEU A 172 7.55 -25.57 2.57
N ASP A 173 6.72 -25.93 3.56
CA ASP A 173 6.36 -25.08 4.69
C ASP A 173 7.29 -25.39 5.88
N ILE A 174 7.91 -24.36 6.47
CA ILE A 174 8.75 -24.49 7.67
C ILE A 174 8.06 -25.20 8.83
N MET A 175 6.73 -25.13 8.90
CA MET A 175 5.94 -25.77 9.95
C MET A 175 5.86 -27.28 9.78
N ASN A 176 6.03 -27.79 8.56
CA ASN A 176 5.86 -29.20 8.18
C ASN A 176 7.07 -29.69 7.35
N LEU A 177 8.29 -29.36 7.78
CA LEU A 177 9.48 -29.82 7.07
C LEU A 177 9.60 -31.36 7.14
N PRO A 178 9.96 -32.01 6.02
CA PRO A 178 10.36 -33.41 6.05
C PRO A 178 11.66 -33.55 6.87
N GLY A 179 11.87 -34.73 7.45
CA GLY A 179 13.08 -35.01 8.22
C GLY A 179 14.35 -34.97 7.36
N LYS A 180 14.72 -36.11 6.76
CA LYS A 180 15.85 -36.18 5.83
C LYS A 180 15.34 -36.13 4.39
N LEU A 181 15.83 -35.19 3.60
CA LEU A 181 15.54 -35.17 2.16
C LEU A 181 16.23 -36.36 1.47
N THR A 182 15.48 -37.05 0.62
CA THR A 182 15.99 -38.10 -0.25
C THR A 182 16.84 -37.52 -1.37
N ARG A 183 17.65 -38.37 -2.02
CA ARG A 183 18.42 -37.96 -3.21
C ARG A 183 17.52 -37.48 -4.36
N SER A 184 16.27 -37.94 -4.43
CA SER A 184 15.33 -37.50 -5.45
C SER A 184 14.89 -36.06 -5.21
N GLU A 185 14.50 -35.75 -3.97
CA GLU A 185 14.09 -34.40 -3.56
C GLU A 185 15.24 -33.40 -3.65
N LEU A 186 16.46 -33.81 -3.28
CA LEU A 186 17.66 -32.97 -3.37
C LEU A 186 18.05 -32.60 -4.81
N ARG A 187 17.54 -33.29 -5.84
CA ARG A 187 17.76 -32.92 -7.25
C ARG A 187 16.81 -31.86 -7.77
N ARG A 188 15.68 -31.65 -7.07
CA ARG A 188 14.66 -30.66 -7.45
C ARG A 188 15.11 -29.25 -7.11
N LYS A 189 14.41 -28.25 -7.65
CA LYS A 189 14.46 -26.87 -7.16
C LYS A 189 13.62 -26.77 -5.90
N ILE A 190 14.15 -26.15 -4.85
CA ILE A 190 13.50 -26.15 -3.53
C ILE A 190 13.04 -24.74 -3.19
N VAL A 191 11.76 -24.58 -2.85
CA VAL A 191 11.20 -23.33 -2.34
C VAL A 191 10.76 -23.56 -0.90
N ILE A 192 11.33 -22.85 0.07
CA ILE A 192 10.96 -22.97 1.48
C ILE A 192 10.31 -21.67 1.94
N VAL A 193 9.06 -21.76 2.42
CA VAL A 193 8.35 -20.62 3.00
C VAL A 193 8.49 -20.66 4.52
N ALA A 194 9.05 -19.60 5.09
CA ALA A 194 9.24 -19.48 6.51
C ALA A 194 8.68 -18.16 7.06
N LYS A 195 7.86 -18.27 8.11
CA LYS A 195 7.47 -17.12 8.92
C LYS A 195 8.69 -16.53 9.63
N LYS A 196 8.87 -15.20 9.57
CA LYS A 196 9.87 -14.43 10.34
C LYS A 196 9.62 -14.49 11.85
N GLN A 197 9.96 -15.61 12.47
CA GLN A 197 9.81 -15.87 13.90
C GLN A 197 11.02 -16.67 14.39
N ALA A 198 11.57 -16.30 15.54
CA ALA A 198 12.86 -16.80 16.00
C ALA A 198 13.00 -18.34 15.97
N LYS A 199 12.00 -19.07 16.48
CA LYS A 199 12.00 -20.55 16.46
C LYS A 199 11.90 -21.14 15.06
N ASN A 200 11.16 -20.51 14.15
CA ASN A 200 11.05 -20.97 12.77
C ASN A 200 12.33 -20.72 11.98
N LEU A 201 13.00 -19.59 12.22
CA LEU A 201 14.31 -19.32 11.60
C LEU A 201 15.39 -20.23 12.19
N GLU A 202 15.39 -20.49 13.49
CA GLU A 202 16.23 -21.54 14.11
C GLU A 202 16.03 -22.91 13.44
N ARG A 203 14.78 -23.31 13.22
CA ARG A 203 14.46 -24.57 12.51
C ARG A 203 14.98 -24.56 11.08
N LEU A 204 14.88 -23.44 10.37
CA LEU A 204 15.36 -23.31 8.99
C LEU A 204 16.89 -23.39 8.93
N ILE A 205 17.58 -22.68 9.82
CA ILE A 205 19.04 -22.72 9.96
C ILE A 205 19.48 -24.15 10.27
N ALA A 206 18.85 -24.80 11.26
CA ALA A 206 19.15 -26.19 11.58
C ALA A 206 18.91 -27.10 10.37
N PHE A 207 17.79 -26.96 9.66
CA PHE A 207 17.50 -27.77 8.47
C PHE A 207 18.57 -27.63 7.37
N MET A 208 19.03 -26.40 7.11
CA MET A 208 20.09 -26.12 6.14
C MET A 208 21.46 -26.64 6.62
N GLN A 209 21.74 -26.61 7.93
CA GLN A 209 22.97 -27.16 8.52
C GLN A 209 23.01 -28.69 8.43
N HIS A 210 21.89 -29.37 8.66
CA HIS A 210 21.81 -30.84 8.64
C HIS A 210 21.91 -31.45 7.24
N HIS A 211 21.81 -30.64 6.18
CA HIS A 211 21.88 -31.10 4.80
C HIS A 211 23.05 -30.42 4.07
N GLU A 212 24.26 -31.00 4.16
CA GLU A 212 25.46 -30.50 3.47
C GLU A 212 25.25 -30.27 1.97
N GLY A 213 24.41 -31.09 1.33
CA GLY A 213 24.06 -30.95 -0.09
C GLY A 213 23.32 -29.65 -0.45
N LEU A 214 22.70 -28.97 0.52
CA LEU A 214 22.05 -27.68 0.32
C LEU A 214 23.03 -26.50 0.42
N GLN A 215 24.10 -26.64 1.22
CA GLN A 215 25.08 -25.55 1.46
C GLN A 215 25.93 -25.24 0.22
N LYS A 216 26.10 -26.22 -0.67
CA LYS A 216 26.83 -26.07 -1.95
C LYS A 216 25.98 -25.50 -3.09
N ARG A 217 24.71 -25.22 -2.86
CA ARG A 217 23.75 -24.79 -3.89
C ARG A 217 23.49 -23.29 -3.79
N LYS A 218 23.24 -22.65 -4.93
CA LYS A 218 22.92 -21.21 -4.98
C LYS A 218 21.55 -20.94 -4.35
N VAL A 219 21.49 -20.00 -3.42
CA VAL A 219 20.28 -19.67 -2.64
C VAL A 219 19.83 -18.24 -2.97
N LEU A 220 18.55 -18.09 -3.30
CA LEU A 220 17.87 -16.81 -3.35
C LEU A 220 17.06 -16.64 -2.06
N ILE A 221 17.39 -15.64 -1.24
CA ILE A 221 16.61 -15.29 -0.06
C ILE A 221 15.69 -14.13 -0.43
N ILE A 222 14.38 -14.29 -0.19
CA ILE A 222 13.36 -13.27 -0.43
C ILE A 222 12.79 -12.82 0.91
N ASP A 223 13.02 -11.56 1.25
CA ASP A 223 12.53 -10.92 2.46
C ASP A 223 11.23 -10.16 2.17
N ASP A 224 10.09 -10.86 2.24
CA ASP A 224 8.77 -10.28 1.99
C ASP A 224 8.32 -9.41 3.17
N GLU A 225 7.94 -8.16 2.91
CA GLU A 225 7.74 -7.10 3.90
C GLU A 225 9.02 -6.85 4.74
N ALA A 226 10.10 -6.54 4.04
CA ALA A 226 11.43 -6.30 4.63
C ALA A 226 11.46 -5.15 5.66
N ASP A 227 10.52 -4.22 5.61
CA ASP A 227 10.45 -3.07 6.52
C ASP A 227 10.09 -3.42 7.98
N LEU A 228 9.80 -4.69 8.29
CA LEU A 228 9.26 -5.09 9.60
C LEU A 228 10.28 -5.65 10.59
N ALA A 229 11.11 -6.61 10.15
CA ALA A 229 11.84 -7.49 11.07
C ALA A 229 13.34 -7.55 10.79
N SER A 230 13.76 -7.37 9.53
CA SER A 230 15.17 -7.32 9.15
C SER A 230 15.84 -6.03 9.64
N VAL A 231 15.08 -4.97 9.94
CA VAL A 231 15.58 -3.74 10.59
C VAL A 231 14.96 -3.57 11.98
N ARG A 232 15.65 -4.06 13.03
CA ARG A 232 15.24 -3.83 14.42
C ARG A 232 16.43 -3.66 15.34
N PHE A 233 16.47 -2.53 16.04
CA PHE A 233 17.44 -2.25 17.09
C PHE A 233 16.78 -2.40 18.48
N VAL A 234 17.48 -3.03 19.40
CA VAL A 234 17.00 -3.27 20.77
C VAL A 234 18.02 -2.69 21.75
N ARG A 235 17.56 -1.80 22.62
CA ARG A 235 18.34 -1.29 23.76
C ARG A 235 18.06 -2.19 24.97
N LYS A 236 19.05 -2.94 25.45
CA LYS A 236 18.91 -3.71 26.69
C LYS A 236 18.87 -2.76 27.89
N LYS A 237 17.98 -3.01 28.85
CA LYS A 237 17.80 -2.18 30.04
C LYS A 237 19.09 -2.21 30.88
N GLY A 238 19.78 -1.06 30.99
CA GLY A 238 21.03 -0.92 31.75
C GLY A 238 22.34 -1.06 30.94
N ALA A 239 22.28 -1.29 29.61
CA ALA A 239 23.46 -1.31 28.76
C ALA A 239 23.59 -0.01 27.93
N PRO A 240 24.82 0.53 27.74
CA PRO A 240 25.04 1.72 26.91
C PRO A 240 24.90 1.42 25.41
N THR A 241 25.07 0.16 24.99
CA THR A 241 25.10 -0.26 23.58
C THR A 241 23.75 -0.74 23.04
N ILE A 242 23.51 -0.43 21.76
CA ILE A 242 22.35 -0.87 20.98
C ILE A 242 22.69 -2.23 20.35
N SER A 243 21.81 -3.22 20.48
CA SER A 243 21.99 -4.56 19.89
C SER A 243 21.00 -4.79 18.75
N GLN A 244 21.38 -5.63 17.77
CA GLN A 244 20.49 -6.08 16.71
C GLN A 244 19.40 -7.02 17.28
N GLY A 245 18.22 -7.02 16.66
CA GLY A 245 17.16 -7.95 17.02
C GLY A 245 17.44 -9.37 16.51
N THR A 246 17.15 -10.39 17.32
CA THR A 246 17.42 -11.83 17.04
C THR A 246 17.01 -12.31 15.64
N ILE A 247 15.88 -11.82 15.11
CA ILE A 247 15.41 -12.21 13.77
C ILE A 247 16.36 -11.70 12.67
N ALA A 248 16.87 -10.47 12.80
CA ALA A 248 17.82 -9.93 11.85
C ALA A 248 19.15 -10.71 11.90
N ASP A 249 19.62 -11.09 13.10
CA ASP A 249 20.82 -11.93 13.25
C ASP A 249 20.67 -13.29 12.56
N GLN A 250 19.49 -13.90 12.69
CA GLN A 250 19.21 -15.19 12.03
C GLN A 250 19.13 -15.07 10.50
N ILE A 251 18.62 -13.95 9.99
CA ILE A 251 18.62 -13.68 8.55
C ILE A 251 20.07 -13.47 8.07
N ASP A 252 20.89 -12.74 8.82
CA ASP A 252 22.31 -12.58 8.50
C ASP A 252 23.07 -13.91 8.54
N GLN A 253 22.79 -14.79 9.50
CA GLN A 253 23.32 -16.16 9.50
C GLN A 253 22.93 -16.93 8.24
N LEU A 254 21.66 -16.92 7.83
CA LEU A 254 21.21 -17.59 6.61
C LEU A 254 21.95 -17.09 5.35
N ARG A 255 22.34 -15.81 5.33
CA ARG A 255 23.11 -15.22 4.21
C ARG A 255 24.53 -15.76 4.12
N GLU A 256 25.10 -16.24 5.23
CA GLU A 256 26.47 -16.76 5.30
C GLU A 256 26.57 -18.29 5.10
N MET A 257 25.42 -18.99 5.00
CA MET A 257 25.37 -20.45 5.00
C MET A 257 25.65 -21.13 3.64
N SER A 258 25.71 -20.38 2.54
CA SER A 258 25.95 -20.93 1.20
C SER A 258 26.98 -20.10 0.43
N GLU A 259 27.74 -20.76 -0.44
CA GLU A 259 28.78 -20.16 -1.28
C GLU A 259 28.22 -19.23 -2.37
N GLY A 260 26.90 -19.19 -2.59
CA GLY A 260 26.25 -18.32 -3.56
C GLY A 260 24.87 -17.86 -3.11
N VAL A 261 24.81 -16.77 -2.33
CA VAL A 261 23.56 -16.19 -1.83
C VAL A 261 23.25 -14.86 -2.52
N ALA A 262 22.03 -14.75 -3.04
CA ALA A 262 21.42 -13.48 -3.43
C ALA A 262 20.30 -13.12 -2.45
N PHE A 263 20.19 -11.85 -2.10
CA PHE A 263 19.19 -11.37 -1.13
C PHE A 263 18.31 -10.29 -1.75
N LEU A 264 17.02 -10.57 -1.88
CA LEU A 264 16.01 -9.67 -2.42
C LEU A 264 15.02 -9.24 -1.33
N GLN A 265 14.96 -7.95 -1.04
CA GLN A 265 13.95 -7.36 -0.17
C GLN A 265 12.72 -6.99 -1.00
N VAL A 266 11.54 -7.38 -0.52
CA VAL A 266 10.27 -7.04 -1.17
C VAL A 266 9.44 -6.22 -0.19
N THR A 267 9.06 -5.00 -0.56
CA THR A 267 8.21 -4.16 0.32
C THR A 267 7.39 -3.16 -0.48
N ALA A 268 6.36 -2.60 0.16
CA ALA A 268 5.70 -1.38 -0.30
C ALA A 268 6.20 -0.12 0.44
N THR A 269 6.85 -0.30 1.58
CA THR A 269 7.15 0.75 2.55
C THR A 269 8.66 0.79 2.84
N PRO A 270 9.48 1.32 1.92
CA PRO A 270 10.95 1.17 1.98
C PRO A 270 11.61 2.11 3.01
N TYR A 271 10.83 2.94 3.71
CA TYR A 271 11.27 3.97 4.67
C TYR A 271 12.38 3.50 5.62
N SER A 272 12.15 2.39 6.32
CA SER A 272 13.10 1.88 7.32
C SER A 272 14.39 1.28 6.73
N LEU A 273 14.38 0.91 5.45
CA LEU A 273 15.49 0.26 4.76
C LEU A 273 16.52 1.29 4.26
N TYR A 274 16.05 2.44 3.77
CA TYR A 274 16.93 3.51 3.29
C TYR A 274 17.39 4.48 4.38
N LEU A 275 16.69 4.56 5.51
CA LEU A 275 17.11 5.34 6.68
C LEU A 275 18.26 4.69 7.47
N GLN A 276 18.91 3.65 6.93
CA GLN A 276 20.05 2.98 7.56
C GLN A 276 21.37 3.65 7.13
N PRO A 277 22.35 3.76 8.05
CA PRO A 277 23.66 4.32 7.71
C PRO A 277 24.36 3.50 6.63
N GLU A 278 25.21 4.16 5.82
CA GLU A 278 25.92 3.53 4.69
C GLU A 278 26.96 2.47 5.13
N GLY A 279 27.40 2.56 6.39
CA GLY A 279 28.25 1.59 7.07
C GLY A 279 28.12 1.75 8.58
N TYR A 280 28.60 0.76 9.33
CA TYR A 280 28.69 0.83 10.79
C TYR A 280 30.18 0.81 11.17
N GLU A 281 30.62 1.77 11.97
CA GLU A 281 32.01 1.78 12.47
C GLU A 281 32.25 0.58 13.41
N GLU A 282 33.44 -0.02 13.31
CA GLU A 282 33.88 -1.06 14.24
C GLU A 282 33.97 -0.47 15.65
N THR A 283 33.11 -0.93 16.57
CA THR A 283 33.27 -0.58 17.98
C THR A 283 34.60 -1.13 18.48
N SER A 284 35.46 -0.24 18.97
CA SER A 284 36.81 -0.48 19.50
C SER A 284 36.88 -1.34 20.78
N SER A 285 35.82 -2.08 21.07
CA SER A 285 35.64 -2.88 22.28
C SER A 285 35.53 -4.37 21.99
N GLY A 286 36.46 -4.97 21.22
CA GLY A 286 36.79 -6.41 21.21
C GLY A 286 35.69 -7.45 20.95
N GLU A 287 34.42 -7.06 20.87
CA GLU A 287 33.28 -7.88 20.51
C GLU A 287 33.00 -7.65 19.03
N SER A 288 33.36 -8.64 18.21
CA SER A 288 33.14 -8.61 16.76
C SER A 288 31.64 -8.72 16.44
N TYR A 289 30.91 -7.60 16.52
CA TYR A 289 29.58 -7.47 15.93
C TYR A 289 29.69 -6.59 14.69
N VAL A 290 29.85 -7.23 13.53
CA VAL A 290 29.83 -6.55 12.22
C VAL A 290 28.37 -6.36 11.81
N PHE A 291 27.85 -5.14 11.95
CA PHE A 291 26.53 -4.80 11.41
C PHE A 291 26.61 -4.72 9.87
N LYS A 292 25.76 -5.47 9.16
CA LYS A 292 25.71 -5.43 7.69
C LYS A 292 24.83 -4.27 7.21
N PRO A 293 25.23 -3.50 6.16
CA PRO A 293 24.35 -2.50 5.56
C PRO A 293 23.04 -3.15 5.08
N LYS A 294 21.93 -2.49 5.37
CA LYS A 294 20.57 -2.94 4.96
C LYS A 294 19.98 -2.07 3.86
N ARG A 295 20.72 -1.05 3.43
CA ARG A 295 20.39 -0.21 2.29
C ARG A 295 20.51 -1.04 1.00
N PRO A 296 19.51 -1.02 0.12
CA PRO A 296 19.56 -1.77 -1.13
C PRO A 296 20.72 -1.33 -2.04
N ALA A 297 21.35 -2.29 -2.74
CA ALA A 297 22.29 -2.07 -3.84
C ALA A 297 21.59 -1.45 -5.05
N PHE A 298 20.35 -1.85 -5.28
CA PHE A 298 19.48 -1.36 -6.33
C PHE A 298 18.02 -1.46 -5.90
N THR A 299 17.16 -0.69 -6.58
CA THR A 299 15.72 -0.75 -6.41
C THR A 299 15.05 -0.86 -7.76
N GLU A 300 14.39 -1.98 -8.00
CA GLU A 300 13.48 -2.14 -9.14
C GLU A 300 12.06 -1.82 -8.69
N LEU A 301 11.37 -0.97 -9.45
CA LEU A 301 9.98 -0.67 -9.22
C LEU A 301 9.10 -1.73 -9.88
N LEU A 302 8.20 -2.34 -9.12
CA LEU A 302 7.18 -3.20 -9.70
C LEU A 302 6.24 -2.35 -10.58
N PRO A 303 5.99 -2.77 -11.83
CA PRO A 303 5.00 -2.15 -12.70
C PRO A 303 3.60 -2.15 -12.07
N ILE A 304 2.83 -1.11 -12.37
CA ILE A 304 1.46 -0.97 -11.86
C ILE A 304 0.52 -1.46 -12.96
N HIS A 305 -0.15 -2.58 -12.73
CA HIS A 305 -1.11 -3.11 -13.69
C HIS A 305 -2.30 -2.16 -13.88
N ALA A 306 -2.91 -2.14 -15.07
CA ALA A 306 -3.96 -1.18 -15.44
C ALA A 306 -5.20 -1.20 -14.53
N GLY A 307 -5.54 -2.35 -13.95
CA GLY A 307 -6.66 -2.48 -13.00
C GLY A 307 -6.34 -2.03 -11.57
N TYR A 308 -5.15 -1.50 -11.29
CA TYR A 308 -4.76 -1.12 -9.93
C TYR A 308 -5.46 0.16 -9.47
N VAL A 309 -6.27 0.04 -8.43
CA VAL A 309 -6.85 1.16 -7.68
C VAL A 309 -6.02 1.36 -6.43
N GLY A 310 -5.46 2.56 -6.27
CA GLY A 310 -4.58 2.92 -5.16
C GLY A 310 -4.90 4.29 -4.57
N GLY A 311 -4.01 4.81 -3.73
CA GLY A 311 -4.23 6.10 -3.07
C GLY A 311 -4.44 7.27 -4.03
N ASP A 312 -3.85 7.24 -5.23
CA ASP A 312 -4.10 8.24 -6.27
C ASP A 312 -5.56 8.33 -6.71
N HIS A 313 -6.34 7.26 -6.57
CA HIS A 313 -7.76 7.25 -6.90
C HIS A 313 -8.61 7.81 -5.76
N TYR A 314 -8.16 7.64 -4.51
CA TYR A 314 -8.88 8.10 -3.31
C TYR A 314 -8.50 9.52 -2.87
N PHE A 315 -7.28 9.95 -3.19
CA PHE A 315 -6.64 11.16 -2.68
C PHE A 315 -6.07 12.03 -3.80
N GLY A 316 -6.36 11.70 -5.06
CA GLY A 316 -5.99 12.51 -6.21
C GLY A 316 -6.79 13.81 -6.27
N ALA A 317 -6.27 14.78 -7.02
CA ALA A 317 -7.04 15.94 -7.44
C ALA A 317 -7.81 15.55 -8.71
N PHE A 318 -9.13 15.71 -8.68
CA PHE A 318 -10.01 15.40 -9.80
C PHE A 318 -10.92 16.58 -10.09
N GLU A 319 -11.34 16.69 -11.35
CA GLU A 319 -12.36 17.65 -11.78
C GLU A 319 -13.72 17.30 -11.16
N GLU A 320 -14.62 18.29 -11.06
CA GLU A 320 -15.93 18.12 -10.40
C GLU A 320 -16.81 17.03 -11.05
N ASP A 321 -16.60 16.75 -12.33
CA ASP A 321 -17.33 15.75 -13.13
C ASP A 321 -16.69 14.35 -13.09
N ASP A 322 -15.65 14.14 -12.27
CA ASP A 322 -15.00 12.84 -12.11
C ASP A 322 -15.69 12.00 -11.03
N PRO A 323 -16.01 10.70 -11.27
CA PRO A 323 -16.63 9.83 -10.28
C PRO A 323 -15.82 9.70 -8.99
N ARG A 324 -14.49 9.87 -9.06
CA ARG A 324 -13.58 9.74 -7.91
C ARG A 324 -13.78 10.83 -6.87
N THR A 325 -14.38 11.97 -7.23
CA THR A 325 -14.78 13.01 -6.27
C THR A 325 -15.84 12.56 -5.27
N LYS A 326 -16.60 11.49 -5.59
CA LYS A 326 -17.68 10.94 -4.77
C LYS A 326 -17.27 9.71 -3.96
N LEU A 327 -16.01 9.27 -4.06
CA LEU A 327 -15.54 8.09 -3.32
C LEU A 327 -15.58 8.27 -1.81
N ILE A 328 -15.40 9.50 -1.32
CA ILE A 328 -15.23 9.77 0.12
C ILE A 328 -16.55 10.24 0.71
N VAL A 329 -17.00 9.54 1.75
CA VAL A 329 -18.16 9.94 2.54
C VAL A 329 -17.70 10.25 3.95
N GLU A 330 -17.90 11.48 4.39
CA GLU A 330 -17.47 11.92 5.71
C GLU A 330 -18.37 11.33 6.81
N VAL A 331 -17.75 10.69 7.80
CA VAL A 331 -18.43 10.22 9.01
C VAL A 331 -18.17 11.22 10.14
N SER A 332 -19.24 11.65 10.80
CA SER A 332 -19.16 12.64 11.87
C SER A 332 -18.33 12.14 13.06
N GLU A 333 -17.59 13.04 13.71
CA GLU A 333 -16.87 12.70 14.95
C GLU A 333 -17.83 12.25 16.06
N GLN A 334 -19.06 12.79 16.05
CA GLN A 334 -20.12 12.44 16.98
C GLN A 334 -20.49 10.95 16.90
N GLU A 335 -20.66 10.40 15.68
CA GLU A 335 -20.91 8.99 15.46
C GLU A 335 -19.72 8.13 15.92
N GLN A 336 -18.50 8.51 15.54
CA GLN A 336 -17.30 7.77 15.93
C GLN A 336 -17.18 7.66 17.46
N ASP A 337 -17.48 8.74 18.19
CA ASP A 337 -17.46 8.75 19.65
C ASP A 337 -18.61 7.94 20.26
N ALA A 338 -19.80 7.94 19.66
CA ALA A 338 -20.92 7.11 20.10
C ALA A 338 -20.64 5.60 19.95
N LEU A 339 -19.93 5.24 18.89
CA LEU A 339 -19.54 3.86 18.59
C LEU A 339 -18.36 3.36 19.41
N ARG A 340 -17.64 4.22 20.15
CA ARG A 340 -16.50 3.81 20.98
C ARG A 340 -16.88 3.24 22.34
N LYS A 341 -17.99 3.71 22.91
CA LYS A 341 -18.43 3.31 24.24
C LYS A 341 -19.94 3.16 24.27
N GLN A 342 -20.39 2.06 24.86
CA GLN A 342 -21.81 1.80 25.03
C GLN A 342 -22.50 2.93 25.80
N ASP A 343 -23.43 3.61 25.13
CA ASP A 343 -24.36 4.56 25.73
C ASP A 343 -25.74 4.39 25.08
N ARG A 344 -26.63 3.67 25.77
CA ARG A 344 -27.97 3.35 25.26
C ARG A 344 -28.90 4.55 25.12
N ARG A 345 -28.52 5.70 25.70
CA ARG A 345 -29.25 6.97 25.51
C ARG A 345 -28.95 7.57 24.14
N ARG A 346 -27.75 7.30 23.59
CA ARG A 346 -27.30 7.80 22.29
C ARG A 346 -27.71 6.86 21.16
N ILE A 347 -27.57 5.56 21.36
CA ILE A 347 -27.92 4.52 20.37
C ILE A 347 -28.65 3.38 21.08
N ASN A 348 -29.85 3.03 20.62
CA ASN A 348 -30.59 1.86 21.09
C ASN A 348 -31.31 1.18 19.92
N GLN A 349 -31.73 -0.06 20.13
CA GLN A 349 -32.38 -0.87 19.09
C GLN A 349 -33.60 -0.19 18.45
N GLY A 350 -34.36 0.63 19.19
CA GLY A 350 -35.58 1.27 18.68
C GLY A 350 -35.33 2.49 17.80
N ASN A 351 -34.12 3.09 17.85
CA ASN A 351 -33.79 4.32 17.14
C ASN A 351 -32.61 4.20 16.16
N VAL A 352 -32.04 3.00 15.96
CA VAL A 352 -30.85 2.80 15.11
C VAL A 352 -31.04 3.22 13.65
N LEU A 353 -32.26 3.21 13.13
CA LEU A 353 -32.57 3.68 11.78
C LEU A 353 -32.73 5.20 11.68
N ASP A 354 -32.95 5.89 12.81
CA ASP A 354 -33.33 7.31 12.85
C ASP A 354 -32.29 8.17 13.60
N SER A 355 -31.26 7.56 14.20
CA SER A 355 -30.26 8.27 15.01
C SER A 355 -29.13 8.88 14.18
N ASP A 356 -28.80 10.14 14.43
CA ASP A 356 -27.59 10.80 13.89
C ASP A 356 -26.27 10.12 14.31
N ASN A 357 -26.30 9.33 15.40
CA ASN A 357 -25.11 8.61 15.88
C ASN A 357 -24.87 7.30 15.13
N THR A 358 -25.74 6.91 14.19
CA THR A 358 -25.61 5.72 13.35
C THR A 358 -25.79 6.04 11.86
N GLU A 359 -25.88 7.31 11.49
CA GLU A 359 -26.16 7.78 10.13
C GLU A 359 -25.15 7.28 9.10
N GLY A 360 -23.85 7.45 9.37
CA GLY A 360 -22.77 7.03 8.48
C GLY A 360 -22.71 5.53 8.30
N LEU A 361 -22.82 4.76 9.39
CA LEU A 361 -22.84 3.30 9.35
C LEU A 361 -24.10 2.76 8.63
N ARG A 362 -25.27 3.33 8.90
CA ARG A 362 -26.54 3.02 8.21
C ARG A 362 -26.42 3.31 6.72
N ARG A 363 -25.95 4.51 6.36
CA ARG A 363 -25.71 4.91 4.96
C ARG A 363 -24.72 3.97 4.28
N ALA A 364 -23.65 3.57 4.96
CA ALA A 364 -22.66 2.66 4.40
C ALA A 364 -23.25 1.28 4.04
N ILE A 365 -24.09 0.72 4.92
CA ILE A 365 -24.75 -0.57 4.69
C ILE A 365 -25.77 -0.44 3.55
N THR A 366 -26.67 0.55 3.61
CA THR A 366 -27.70 0.75 2.58
C THR A 366 -27.07 1.01 1.21
N THR A 367 -26.09 1.92 1.13
CA THR A 367 -25.41 2.26 -0.13
C THR A 367 -24.68 1.05 -0.70
N PHE A 368 -24.07 0.20 0.13
CA PHE A 368 -23.44 -1.02 -0.35
C PHE A 368 -24.44 -1.96 -1.03
N VAL A 369 -25.60 -2.21 -0.42
CA VAL A 369 -26.62 -3.09 -1.01
C VAL A 369 -27.13 -2.50 -2.34
N VAL A 370 -27.42 -1.20 -2.39
CA VAL A 370 -27.84 -0.54 -3.64
C VAL A 370 -26.74 -0.60 -4.70
N ALA A 371 -25.49 -0.32 -4.34
CA ALA A 371 -24.34 -0.36 -5.24
C ALA A 371 -24.15 -1.73 -5.92
N VAL A 372 -24.29 -2.82 -5.15
CA VAL A 372 -24.21 -4.18 -5.71
C VAL A 372 -25.38 -4.45 -6.65
N GLY A 373 -26.60 -4.01 -6.31
CA GLY A 373 -27.77 -4.12 -7.19
C GLY A 373 -27.55 -3.41 -8.53
N VAL A 374 -27.06 -2.17 -8.48
CA VAL A 374 -26.71 -1.38 -9.67
C VAL A 374 -25.66 -2.08 -10.52
N ARG A 375 -24.57 -2.58 -9.92
CA ARG A 375 -23.50 -3.27 -10.67
C ARG A 375 -23.96 -4.56 -11.31
N GLN A 376 -24.75 -5.36 -10.60
CA GLN A 376 -25.30 -6.59 -11.19
C GLN A 376 -26.26 -6.29 -12.34
N TRP A 377 -27.09 -5.25 -12.21
CA TRP A 377 -27.96 -4.81 -13.29
C TRP A 377 -27.14 -4.38 -14.53
N GLN A 378 -26.12 -3.55 -14.34
CA GLN A 378 -25.21 -3.13 -15.42
C GLN A 378 -24.51 -4.32 -16.08
N GLN A 379 -24.11 -5.34 -15.30
CA GLN A 379 -23.49 -6.56 -15.81
C GLN A 379 -24.49 -7.38 -16.65
N ARG A 380 -25.73 -7.54 -16.18
CA ARG A 380 -26.79 -8.24 -16.93
C ARG A 380 -27.08 -7.55 -18.25
N GLU A 381 -27.21 -6.22 -18.24
CA GLU A 381 -27.39 -5.43 -19.46
C GLU A 381 -26.23 -5.60 -20.46
N ALA A 382 -24.99 -5.73 -19.96
CA ALA A 382 -23.81 -5.98 -20.78
C ALA A 382 -23.66 -7.45 -21.22
N GLY A 383 -24.60 -8.34 -20.88
CA GLY A 383 -24.51 -9.79 -21.14
C GLY A 383 -23.43 -10.50 -20.32
N LEU A 384 -22.93 -9.86 -19.27
CA LEU A 384 -21.91 -10.40 -18.37
C LEU A 384 -22.56 -11.15 -17.20
N ARG A 385 -21.84 -12.14 -16.68
CA ARG A 385 -22.26 -12.85 -15.46
C ARG A 385 -22.21 -11.89 -14.26
N PRO A 386 -23.28 -11.78 -13.45
CA PRO A 386 -23.26 -10.98 -12.23
C PRO A 386 -22.14 -11.41 -11.27
N LYS A 387 -21.35 -10.44 -10.83
CA LYS A 387 -20.29 -10.64 -9.83
C LYS A 387 -20.87 -10.52 -8.42
N LYS A 388 -20.16 -11.13 -7.47
CA LYS A 388 -20.37 -10.96 -6.03
C LYS A 388 -19.46 -9.86 -5.53
N TYR A 389 -19.89 -9.09 -4.53
CA TYR A 389 -19.17 -7.89 -4.08
C TYR A 389 -19.00 -7.89 -2.57
N ALA A 390 -18.02 -7.13 -2.08
CA ALA A 390 -17.67 -7.10 -0.67
C ALA A 390 -17.72 -5.69 -0.07
N MET A 391 -18.05 -5.65 1.22
CA MET A 391 -17.90 -4.50 2.12
C MET A 391 -17.07 -4.89 3.32
N VAL A 392 -16.25 -3.98 3.82
CA VAL A 392 -15.51 -4.18 5.06
C VAL A 392 -15.81 -3.06 6.04
N ILE A 393 -16.10 -3.45 7.28
CA ILE A 393 -16.33 -2.56 8.42
C ILE A 393 -15.19 -2.75 9.41
N HIS A 394 -14.32 -1.75 9.51
CA HIS A 394 -13.21 -1.72 10.45
C HIS A 394 -13.61 -1.06 11.77
N ASN A 395 -13.76 -1.92 12.78
CA ASN A 395 -14.13 -1.57 14.14
C ASN A 395 -12.90 -1.12 14.98
N ASP A 396 -13.13 -0.36 16.06
CA ASP A 396 -12.08 0.16 16.95
C ASP A 396 -11.37 -0.97 17.72
N ILE A 397 -10.04 -0.89 17.88
CA ILE A 397 -9.13 -1.94 18.39
C ILE A 397 -9.49 -2.42 19.81
N GLN A 398 -10.20 -1.61 20.60
CA GLN A 398 -10.56 -1.97 21.97
C GLN A 398 -11.68 -3.01 22.01
N ARG A 399 -11.45 -4.15 22.68
CA ARG A 399 -12.43 -5.26 22.77
C ARG A 399 -13.84 -4.84 23.22
N ALA A 400 -13.95 -3.90 24.16
CA ALA A 400 -15.24 -3.40 24.63
C ALA A 400 -15.96 -2.53 23.58
N ALA A 401 -15.20 -1.73 22.82
CA ALA A 401 -15.72 -0.96 21.69
C ALA A 401 -16.16 -1.91 20.55
N HIS A 402 -15.34 -2.93 20.24
CA HIS A 402 -15.68 -3.98 19.28
C HIS A 402 -17.03 -4.63 19.58
N SER A 403 -17.24 -5.13 20.80
CA SER A 403 -18.51 -5.78 21.17
C SER A 403 -19.72 -4.84 21.07
N TRP A 404 -19.53 -3.55 21.36
CA TRP A 404 -20.59 -2.55 21.24
C TRP A 404 -20.91 -2.25 19.77
N GLN A 405 -19.90 -2.05 18.93
CA GLN A 405 -20.06 -1.82 17.50
C GLN A 405 -20.73 -3.02 16.82
N ASP A 406 -20.33 -4.24 17.16
CA ASP A 406 -20.96 -5.46 16.66
C ASP A 406 -22.44 -5.52 17.02
N GLN A 407 -22.81 -5.11 18.25
CA GLN A 407 -24.21 -5.04 18.67
C GLN A 407 -25.00 -3.97 17.91
N VAL A 408 -24.40 -2.79 17.67
CA VAL A 408 -25.05 -1.72 16.90
C VAL A 408 -25.25 -2.14 15.44
N ILE A 409 -24.25 -2.80 14.85
CA ILE A 409 -24.34 -3.37 13.50
C ILE A 409 -25.48 -4.39 13.43
N ASP A 410 -25.57 -5.32 14.38
CA ASP A 410 -26.66 -6.30 14.44
C ASP A 410 -28.03 -5.61 14.56
N TRP A 411 -28.14 -4.56 15.37
CA TRP A 411 -29.38 -3.78 15.48
C TRP A 411 -29.77 -3.11 14.17
N ILE A 412 -28.81 -2.51 13.46
CA ILE A 412 -29.07 -1.87 12.16
C ILE A 412 -29.54 -2.92 11.15
N PHE A 413 -28.84 -4.05 11.01
CA PHE A 413 -29.24 -5.10 10.08
C PHE A 413 -30.61 -5.67 10.41
N ASN A 414 -30.86 -6.03 11.67
CA ASN A 414 -32.16 -6.56 12.08
C ASN A 414 -33.29 -5.54 11.82
N ALA A 415 -33.04 -4.24 12.04
CA ALA A 415 -34.04 -3.21 11.78
C ALA A 415 -34.26 -2.97 10.28
N ILE A 416 -33.22 -3.06 9.45
CA ILE A 416 -33.34 -2.96 7.98
C ILE A 416 -34.10 -4.16 7.42
N VAL A 417 -33.78 -5.38 7.84
CA VAL A 417 -34.47 -6.61 7.39
C VAL A 417 -35.93 -6.60 7.85
N ASP A 418 -36.20 -6.30 9.11
CA ASP A 418 -37.57 -6.18 9.63
C ASP A 418 -38.39 -5.12 8.87
N ALA A 419 -37.77 -3.97 8.57
CA ALA A 419 -38.42 -2.94 7.76
C ALA A 419 -38.65 -3.41 6.31
N ALA A 420 -37.72 -4.16 5.72
CA ALA A 420 -37.90 -4.72 4.38
C ALA A 420 -39.03 -5.76 4.31
N GLU A 421 -39.24 -6.55 5.36
CA GLU A 421 -40.33 -7.55 5.43
C GLU A 421 -41.69 -6.91 5.73
N ASN A 422 -41.73 -6.00 6.71
CA ASN A 422 -42.99 -5.55 7.32
C ASN A 422 -43.42 -4.15 6.89
N ALA A 423 -42.48 -3.27 6.50
CA ALA A 423 -42.77 -1.89 6.12
C ALA A 423 -41.75 -1.32 5.10
N PRO A 424 -41.65 -1.86 3.87
CA PRO A 424 -40.61 -1.49 2.90
C PRO A 424 -40.51 0.01 2.64
N ALA A 425 -41.65 0.70 2.60
CA ALA A 425 -41.73 2.14 2.38
C ALA A 425 -40.91 2.97 3.40
N ARG A 426 -40.66 2.43 4.60
CA ARG A 426 -39.83 3.08 5.64
C ARG A 426 -38.35 3.13 5.24
N LEU A 427 -37.89 2.24 4.37
CA LEU A 427 -36.52 2.24 3.83
C LEU A 427 -36.35 3.16 2.62
N ARG A 428 -37.43 3.63 2.01
CA ARG A 428 -37.39 4.44 0.78
C ARG A 428 -36.52 5.70 0.93
N PRO A 429 -36.58 6.48 2.03
CA PRO A 429 -35.70 7.64 2.20
C PRO A 429 -34.21 7.27 2.24
N LEU A 430 -33.85 6.18 2.91
CA LEU A 430 -32.47 5.69 2.98
C LEU A 430 -31.98 5.19 1.63
N PHE A 431 -32.86 4.53 0.89
CA PHE A 431 -32.59 4.08 -0.47
C PHE A 431 -32.41 5.26 -1.43
N ASP A 432 -33.31 6.25 -1.41
CA ASP A 432 -33.26 7.37 -2.34
C ASP A 432 -31.99 8.20 -2.15
N GLU A 433 -31.57 8.43 -0.89
CA GLU A 433 -30.28 9.09 -0.60
C GLU A 433 -29.08 8.30 -1.17
N ALA A 434 -29.07 6.97 -0.96
CA ALA A 434 -28.03 6.11 -1.50
C ALA A 434 -28.04 6.04 -3.04
N TYR A 435 -29.24 6.02 -3.64
CA TYR A 435 -29.41 5.98 -5.08
C TYR A 435 -28.94 7.29 -5.72
N ASP A 436 -29.32 8.45 -5.18
CA ASP A 436 -28.92 9.77 -5.70
C ASP A 436 -27.40 9.96 -5.64
N ASP A 437 -26.79 9.51 -4.53
CA ASP A 437 -25.35 9.51 -4.34
C ASP A 437 -24.63 8.65 -5.40
N LEU A 438 -25.12 7.43 -5.64
CA LEU A 438 -24.57 6.52 -6.65
C LEU A 438 -24.82 7.02 -8.07
N GLU A 439 -26.01 7.54 -8.37
CA GLU A 439 -26.38 8.08 -9.68
C GLU A 439 -25.43 9.19 -10.10
N ALA A 440 -25.13 10.13 -9.21
CA ALA A 440 -24.19 11.22 -9.50
C ALA A 440 -22.81 10.70 -9.96
N SER A 441 -22.26 9.70 -9.27
CA SER A 441 -20.98 9.08 -9.63
C SER A 441 -21.04 8.16 -10.84
N VAL A 442 -22.14 7.44 -11.04
CA VAL A 442 -22.29 6.54 -12.19
C VAL A 442 -22.46 7.34 -13.47
N LEU A 443 -23.21 8.44 -13.44
CA LEU A 443 -23.36 9.35 -14.59
C LEU A 443 -22.04 10.05 -14.92
N ALA A 444 -21.27 10.47 -13.91
CA ALA A 444 -19.91 10.98 -14.09
C ALA A 444 -18.98 9.96 -14.80
N ASP A 445 -19.10 8.66 -14.47
CA ASP A 445 -18.41 7.56 -15.18
C ASP A 445 -19.02 7.22 -16.56
N LYS A 446 -20.04 7.95 -17.01
CA LYS A 446 -20.81 7.67 -18.24
C LYS A 446 -21.45 6.27 -18.21
N GLY A 447 -21.75 5.78 -17.02
CA GLY A 447 -22.51 4.56 -16.79
C GLY A 447 -24.01 4.78 -16.89
N ARG A 448 -24.78 3.70 -16.75
CA ARG A 448 -26.24 3.72 -16.73
C ARG A 448 -26.76 3.27 -15.38
N MET A 449 -27.85 3.87 -14.93
CA MET A 449 -28.56 3.45 -13.73
C MET A 449 -29.80 2.63 -14.09
N PRO A 450 -30.16 1.61 -13.28
CA PRO A 450 -31.46 0.96 -13.37
C PRO A 450 -32.59 1.95 -13.10
N PRO A 451 -33.82 1.73 -13.60
CA PRO A 451 -34.98 2.51 -13.16
C PRO A 451 -35.11 2.46 -11.63
N ARG A 452 -35.38 3.62 -11.02
CA ARG A 452 -35.33 3.80 -9.55
C ARG A 452 -36.23 2.82 -8.79
N ASP A 453 -37.45 2.60 -9.28
CA ASP A 453 -38.39 1.67 -8.64
C ASP A 453 -37.96 0.21 -8.79
N GLU A 454 -37.43 -0.19 -9.97
CA GLU A 454 -36.85 -1.53 -10.14
C GLU A 454 -35.63 -1.76 -9.23
N ALA A 455 -34.82 -0.72 -9.03
CA ALA A 455 -33.68 -0.76 -8.14
C ALA A 455 -34.10 -0.84 -6.66
N PHE A 456 -35.22 -0.20 -6.30
CA PHE A 456 -35.80 -0.30 -4.97
C PHE A 456 -36.34 -1.70 -4.71
N ASP A 457 -37.07 -2.28 -5.66
CA ASP A 457 -37.57 -3.66 -5.56
C ASP A 457 -36.40 -4.65 -5.40
N ALA A 458 -35.35 -4.52 -6.21
CA ALA A 458 -34.15 -5.35 -6.08
C ALA A 458 -33.41 -5.17 -4.75
N PHE A 459 -33.44 -3.97 -4.17
CA PHE A 459 -32.88 -3.69 -2.84
C PHE A 459 -33.68 -4.39 -1.74
N ILE A 460 -35.02 -4.38 -1.82
CA ILE A 460 -35.90 -5.08 -0.88
C ILE A 460 -35.75 -6.61 -1.03
N ASP A 461 -35.75 -7.12 -2.26
CA ASP A 461 -35.58 -8.54 -2.55
C ASP A 461 -34.26 -9.09 -1.97
N ALA A 462 -33.15 -8.34 -2.12
CA ALA A 462 -31.86 -8.74 -1.58
C ALA A 462 -31.86 -8.88 -0.05
N LEU A 463 -32.66 -8.06 0.65
CA LEU A 463 -32.80 -8.11 2.10
C LEU A 463 -33.75 -9.24 2.55
N GLN A 464 -34.84 -9.47 1.82
CA GLN A 464 -35.83 -10.52 2.13
C GLN A 464 -35.34 -11.94 1.81
N CYS A 465 -34.47 -12.09 0.80
CA CYS A 465 -33.98 -13.40 0.36
C CYS A 465 -32.74 -13.88 1.12
N ASP A 466 -32.33 -13.19 2.21
CA ASP A 466 -31.09 -13.46 2.95
C ASP A 466 -29.82 -13.48 2.07
N ASP A 467 -29.81 -12.69 0.99
CA ASP A 467 -28.65 -12.59 0.08
C ASP A 467 -27.50 -11.77 0.69
N VAL A 468 -27.78 -10.99 1.74
CA VAL A 468 -26.80 -10.18 2.49
C VAL A 468 -26.22 -10.97 3.66
N VAL A 469 -24.95 -11.37 3.51
CA VAL A 469 -24.23 -12.10 4.56
C VAL A 469 -23.31 -11.17 5.33
N VAL A 470 -23.41 -11.20 6.65
CA VAL A 470 -22.53 -10.48 7.58
C VAL A 470 -21.69 -11.48 8.37
N GLU A 471 -20.37 -11.45 8.21
CA GLU A 471 -19.43 -12.33 8.89
C GLU A 471 -18.48 -11.53 9.81
N LYS A 472 -18.47 -11.90 11.10
CA LYS A 472 -17.59 -11.29 12.12
C LYS A 472 -16.31 -12.09 12.24
N VAL A 473 -15.16 -11.42 12.07
CA VAL A 473 -13.84 -12.06 12.07
C VAL A 473 -13.04 -11.66 13.32
N ASN A 474 -12.89 -12.61 14.24
CA ASN A 474 -12.31 -12.38 15.57
C ASN A 474 -10.97 -13.08 15.80
N SER A 475 -10.60 -14.06 14.97
CA SER A 475 -9.33 -14.77 15.05
C SER A 475 -8.71 -15.09 13.69
N ASP A 476 -7.39 -15.35 13.69
CA ASP A 476 -6.65 -15.85 12.52
C ASP A 476 -7.19 -17.19 11.99
N THR A 477 -7.76 -18.02 12.89
CA THR A 477 -8.36 -19.31 12.54
C THR A 477 -9.66 -19.12 11.76
N ASP A 478 -10.46 -18.12 12.16
CA ASP A 478 -11.71 -17.78 11.47
C ASP A 478 -11.42 -17.35 10.04
N VAL A 479 -10.41 -16.48 9.85
CA VAL A 479 -9.95 -16.09 8.51
C VAL A 479 -9.61 -17.31 7.66
N MET A 480 -8.85 -18.25 8.21
CA MET A 480 -8.40 -19.43 7.47
C MET A 480 -9.54 -20.29 6.94
N ALA A 481 -10.65 -20.38 7.68
CA ALA A 481 -11.85 -21.10 7.25
C ALA A 481 -12.64 -20.37 6.16
N LEU A 482 -12.44 -19.05 6.03
CA LEU A 482 -13.12 -18.19 5.07
C LEU A 482 -12.32 -17.99 3.77
N LEU A 483 -11.09 -18.51 3.68
CA LEU A 483 -10.27 -18.40 2.49
C LEU A 483 -10.66 -19.43 1.42
N ASP A 484 -10.61 -19.01 0.15
CA ASP A 484 -10.76 -19.89 -1.01
C ASP A 484 -9.43 -20.55 -1.44
N ALA A 485 -9.44 -21.19 -2.63
CA ALA A 485 -8.26 -21.85 -3.19
C ALA A 485 -7.12 -20.86 -3.54
N ASN A 486 -7.45 -19.62 -3.91
CA ASN A 486 -6.50 -18.54 -4.21
C ASN A 486 -6.01 -17.82 -2.94
N ALA A 487 -6.48 -18.29 -1.78
CA ALA A 487 -6.26 -17.68 -0.48
C ALA A 487 -6.75 -16.22 -0.43
N GLU A 488 -7.92 -15.98 -1.02
CA GLU A 488 -8.72 -14.76 -0.89
C GLU A 488 -9.98 -15.02 -0.06
N LEU A 489 -10.64 -13.99 0.47
CA LEU A 489 -11.91 -14.19 1.18
C LEU A 489 -12.99 -14.71 0.21
N LYS A 490 -13.60 -15.83 0.56
CA LYS A 490 -14.63 -16.48 -0.24
C LYS A 490 -15.93 -15.67 -0.22
N LEU A 491 -16.34 -15.20 -1.40
CA LEU A 491 -17.65 -14.54 -1.59
C LEU A 491 -18.77 -15.59 -1.68
N ARG A 492 -19.56 -15.74 -0.60
CA ARG A 492 -20.58 -16.79 -0.48
C ARG A 492 -21.86 -16.43 -1.23
N THR A 493 -22.40 -15.24 -0.99
CA THR A 493 -23.62 -14.72 -1.61
C THR A 493 -23.31 -13.52 -2.51
N PRO A 494 -24.28 -12.92 -3.18
CA PRO A 494 -24.07 -11.66 -3.90
C PRO A 494 -23.55 -10.49 -3.04
N TYR A 495 -24.05 -10.35 -1.80
CA TYR A 495 -23.75 -9.24 -0.88
C TYR A 495 -23.17 -9.77 0.43
N ASN A 496 -22.11 -9.14 0.89
CA ASN A 496 -21.05 -9.88 1.57
C ASN A 496 -20.31 -8.82 2.40
N ILE A 497 -20.40 -8.91 3.72
CA ILE A 497 -19.99 -7.85 4.64
C ILE A 497 -19.13 -8.45 5.75
N TRP A 498 -17.89 -7.97 5.87
CA TRP A 498 -16.94 -8.45 6.87
C TRP A 498 -16.76 -7.40 7.93
N VAL A 499 -17.00 -7.80 9.18
CA VAL A 499 -16.82 -6.94 10.35
C VAL A 499 -15.59 -7.43 11.10
N GLY A 500 -14.60 -6.55 11.32
CA GLY A 500 -13.39 -6.98 12.00
C GLY A 500 -12.44 -5.87 12.43
N GLY A 501 -11.59 -6.24 13.39
CA GLY A 501 -10.49 -5.42 13.88
C GLY A 501 -9.21 -5.62 13.06
N ASN A 502 -8.06 -5.63 13.74
CA ASN A 502 -6.72 -5.75 13.14
C ASN A 502 -6.46 -7.06 12.35
N ILE A 503 -7.46 -7.95 12.26
CA ILE A 503 -7.35 -9.28 11.66
C ILE A 503 -7.64 -9.21 10.15
N LEU A 504 -8.66 -8.46 9.74
CA LEU A 504 -8.96 -8.18 8.32
C LEU A 504 -7.88 -7.29 7.67
N ASP A 505 -7.17 -6.55 8.51
CA ASP A 505 -6.09 -5.63 8.16
C ASP A 505 -4.78 -6.28 7.72
N ARG A 506 -4.60 -7.62 7.77
CA ARG A 506 -3.27 -8.25 7.59
C ARG A 506 -3.20 -9.26 6.44
N GLY A 507 -2.65 -8.85 5.30
CA GLY A 507 -2.23 -9.72 4.18
C GLY A 507 -3.35 -10.43 3.42
N ILE A 508 -4.61 -10.31 3.87
CA ILE A 508 -5.78 -10.91 3.23
C ILE A 508 -6.19 -10.09 1.99
N THR A 509 -6.48 -10.78 0.89
CA THR A 509 -7.04 -10.17 -0.31
C THR A 509 -8.56 -10.34 -0.29
N ILE A 510 -9.28 -9.25 -0.55
CA ILE A 510 -10.75 -9.20 -0.51
C ILE A 510 -11.23 -8.85 -1.93
N PRO A 511 -11.74 -9.83 -2.68
CA PRO A 511 -12.14 -9.61 -4.06
C PRO A 511 -13.39 -8.71 -4.11
N ASN A 512 -13.47 -7.87 -5.16
CA ASN A 512 -14.63 -7.02 -5.46
C ASN A 512 -15.09 -6.13 -4.28
N LEU A 513 -14.13 -5.59 -3.51
CA LEU A 513 -14.40 -4.65 -2.42
C LEU A 513 -14.82 -3.28 -2.97
N ILE A 514 -16.07 -2.88 -2.72
CA ILE A 514 -16.64 -1.59 -3.18
C ILE A 514 -17.09 -0.68 -2.03
N ALA A 515 -17.18 -1.18 -0.80
CA ALA A 515 -17.52 -0.35 0.35
C ALA A 515 -16.56 -0.58 1.51
N PHE A 516 -16.05 0.51 2.09
CA PHE A 516 -15.13 0.45 3.20
C PHE A 516 -15.53 1.46 4.28
N TYR A 517 -15.88 0.97 5.46
CA TYR A 517 -16.16 1.81 6.62
C TYR A 517 -15.00 1.75 7.60
N TYR A 518 -14.36 2.89 7.86
CA TYR A 518 -13.21 3.00 8.75
C TYR A 518 -13.56 3.82 9.99
N GLY A 519 -14.06 3.14 11.01
CA GLY A 519 -14.45 3.75 12.30
C GLY A 519 -13.27 4.03 13.25
N ARG A 520 -12.03 3.79 12.82
CA ARG A 520 -10.84 3.95 13.67
C ARG A 520 -10.28 5.36 13.59
N ASN A 521 -10.10 6.00 14.74
CA ASN A 521 -9.37 7.28 14.84
C ASN A 521 -8.29 7.23 15.94
N PRO A 522 -7.17 6.51 15.71
CA PRO A 522 -6.06 6.47 16.65
C PRO A 522 -5.41 7.85 16.80
N ARG A 523 -4.95 8.18 18.03
CA ARG A 523 -4.23 9.44 18.32
C ARG A 523 -2.92 9.57 17.55
N THR A 524 -2.28 8.44 17.25
CA THR A 524 -1.06 8.35 16.41
C THR A 524 -1.22 7.20 15.42
N MET A 525 -1.20 7.52 14.13
CA MET A 525 -1.11 6.63 12.99
C MET A 525 0.35 6.40 12.61
N GLN A 526 0.70 5.17 12.28
CA GLN A 526 1.97 4.87 11.61
C GLN A 526 1.64 4.63 10.15
N ALA A 527 2.31 5.32 9.22
CA ALA A 527 2.08 5.23 7.79
C ALA A 527 2.21 3.79 7.30
N ASP A 528 3.28 3.09 7.72
CA ASP A 528 3.48 1.66 7.43
C ASP A 528 2.26 0.82 7.84
N THR A 529 1.75 1.04 9.04
CA THR A 529 0.63 0.29 9.60
C THR A 529 -0.68 0.65 8.89
N VAL A 530 -0.95 1.94 8.67
CA VAL A 530 -2.17 2.41 8.01
C VAL A 530 -2.24 1.94 6.56
N LEU A 531 -1.13 2.05 5.83
CA LEU A 531 -1.03 1.59 4.45
C LEU A 531 -1.13 0.07 4.32
N GLN A 532 -0.51 -0.68 5.23
CA GLN A 532 -0.67 -2.13 5.27
C GLN A 532 -2.11 -2.55 5.56
N HIS A 533 -2.89 -1.70 6.22
CA HIS A 533 -4.31 -1.87 6.56
C HIS A 533 -5.26 -1.36 5.46
N SER A 534 -4.79 -0.56 4.50
CA SER A 534 -5.58 -0.03 3.39
C SER A 534 -5.93 -1.13 2.37
N ARG A 535 -6.85 -2.03 2.75
CA ARG A 535 -7.47 -3.06 1.89
C ARG A 535 -8.32 -2.45 0.77
N MET A 536 -8.57 -1.15 0.84
CA MET A 536 -9.22 -0.39 -0.22
C MET A 536 -8.35 -0.24 -1.48
N TYR A 537 -7.07 -0.62 -1.45
CA TYR A 537 -6.21 -0.67 -2.63
C TYR A 537 -6.11 -2.09 -3.19
N GLY A 538 -5.91 -2.19 -4.50
CA GLY A 538 -5.71 -3.45 -5.20
C GLY A 538 -6.36 -3.46 -6.58
N ASN A 539 -6.40 -4.64 -7.20
CA ASN A 539 -6.98 -4.82 -8.52
C ASN A 539 -8.50 -4.71 -8.49
N ARG A 540 -9.07 -3.84 -9.33
CA ARG A 540 -10.51 -3.62 -9.47
C ARG A 540 -10.88 -3.30 -10.90
N ASP A 541 -12.11 -3.64 -11.25
CA ASP A 541 -12.71 -3.16 -12.49
C ASP A 541 -12.89 -1.63 -12.39
N PRO A 542 -12.42 -0.83 -13.36
CA PRO A 542 -12.59 0.62 -13.33
C PRO A 542 -14.05 1.04 -13.14
N ARG A 543 -15.01 0.27 -13.68
CA ARG A 543 -16.44 0.53 -13.51
C ARG A 543 -16.93 0.39 -12.06
N ASP A 544 -16.23 -0.38 -11.24
CA ASP A 544 -16.58 -0.54 -9.84
C ASP A 544 -16.21 0.72 -9.02
N LEU A 545 -15.31 1.59 -9.51
CA LEU A 545 -14.96 2.86 -8.85
C LEU A 545 -16.16 3.79 -8.73
N ALA A 546 -17.01 3.83 -9.76
CA ALA A 546 -18.19 4.69 -9.78
C ALA A 546 -19.12 4.40 -8.59
N VAL A 547 -19.25 3.14 -8.19
CA VAL A 547 -20.10 2.73 -7.06
C VAL A 547 -19.34 2.55 -5.75
N THR A 548 -18.03 2.80 -5.74
CA THR A 548 -17.21 2.57 -4.56
C THR A 548 -17.39 3.69 -3.55
N ARG A 549 -17.43 3.36 -2.25
CA ARG A 549 -17.47 4.36 -1.16
C ARG A 549 -16.51 4.04 -0.03
N PHE A 550 -15.86 5.07 0.48
CA PHE A 550 -14.98 5.05 1.64
C PHE A 550 -15.52 6.00 2.71
N TYR A 551 -16.03 5.41 3.78
CA TYR A 551 -16.62 6.10 4.92
C TYR A 551 -15.58 6.29 6.01
N THR A 552 -15.22 7.53 6.30
CA THR A 552 -14.23 7.87 7.33
C THR A 552 -14.42 9.30 7.83
N SER A 553 -13.88 9.64 9.01
CA SER A 553 -13.86 11.05 9.44
C SER A 553 -12.83 11.87 8.67
N ARG A 554 -13.08 13.19 8.58
CA ARG A 554 -12.18 14.15 7.93
C ARG A 554 -10.74 14.07 8.45
N ALA A 555 -10.60 13.94 9.77
CA ALA A 555 -9.30 13.84 10.42
C ALA A 555 -8.48 12.62 9.97
N VAL A 556 -9.13 11.50 9.64
CA VAL A 556 -8.47 10.29 9.13
C VAL A 556 -8.18 10.43 7.64
N TYR A 557 -9.12 10.98 6.88
CA TYR A 557 -8.93 11.27 5.46
C TYR A 557 -7.69 12.14 5.22
N ASP A 558 -7.57 13.26 5.92
CA ASP A 558 -6.44 14.19 5.77
C ASP A 558 -5.08 13.51 6.06
N ARG A 559 -5.05 12.56 7.01
CA ARG A 559 -3.84 11.79 7.33
C ARG A 559 -3.51 10.80 6.21
N LEU A 560 -4.50 10.11 5.66
CA LEU A 560 -4.31 9.18 4.54
C LEU A 560 -3.86 9.92 3.27
N TYR A 561 -4.45 11.08 2.99
CA TYR A 561 -4.03 11.97 1.92
C TYR A 561 -2.56 12.35 2.04
N THR A 562 -2.14 12.75 3.25
CA THR A 562 -0.75 13.09 3.56
C THR A 562 0.18 11.91 3.31
N ILE A 563 -0.19 10.72 3.76
CA ILE A 563 0.58 9.49 3.55
C ILE A 563 0.70 9.18 2.04
N ASN A 564 -0.39 9.30 1.28
CA ASN A 564 -0.36 9.05 -0.17
C ASN A 564 0.58 10.03 -0.90
N SER A 565 0.55 11.31 -0.52
CA SER A 565 1.46 12.31 -1.07
C SER A 565 2.93 11.95 -0.83
N LEU A 566 3.25 11.47 0.38
CA LEU A 566 4.59 11.00 0.72
C LEU A 566 5.01 9.77 -0.10
N GLU A 567 4.13 8.79 -0.30
CA GLU A 567 4.41 7.62 -1.14
C GLU A 567 4.67 8.00 -2.61
N ASN A 568 3.89 8.93 -3.15
CA ASN A 568 4.04 9.39 -4.54
C ASN A 568 5.35 10.14 -4.77
N SER A 569 5.71 11.04 -3.86
CA SER A 569 6.99 11.76 -3.93
C SER A 569 8.17 10.79 -3.88
N LEU A 570 8.09 9.78 -3.01
CA LEU A 570 9.11 8.74 -2.89
C LEU A 570 9.23 7.91 -4.17
N ARG A 571 8.10 7.47 -4.74
CA ARG A 571 8.10 6.70 -5.99
C ARG A 571 8.68 7.51 -7.15
N LYS A 572 8.32 8.79 -7.28
CA LYS A 572 8.90 9.68 -8.30
C LYS A 572 10.42 9.83 -8.16
N ALA A 573 10.94 9.88 -6.94
CA ALA A 573 12.38 9.94 -6.70
C ALA A 573 13.13 8.67 -7.14
N PHE A 574 12.48 7.50 -7.03
CA PHE A 574 13.03 6.25 -7.59
C PHE A 574 12.96 6.26 -9.13
N GLU A 575 11.84 6.69 -9.71
CA GLU A 575 11.65 6.77 -11.17
C GLU A 575 12.63 7.74 -11.83
N SER A 576 12.99 8.85 -11.17
CA SER A 576 13.89 9.87 -11.72
C SER A 576 15.38 9.59 -11.47
N GLY A 577 15.74 8.52 -10.75
CA GLY A 577 17.15 8.25 -10.39
C GLY A 577 17.72 9.16 -9.29
N ALA A 578 16.94 10.09 -8.75
CA ALA A 578 17.37 11.03 -7.70
C ALA A 578 17.75 10.34 -6.37
N HIS A 579 17.47 9.04 -6.23
CA HIS A 579 17.81 8.23 -5.07
C HIS A 579 19.31 7.96 -4.87
N ASP A 580 20.12 8.05 -5.94
CA ASP A 580 21.56 7.82 -5.89
C ASP A 580 22.32 8.96 -5.18
N ALA A 581 21.74 10.17 -5.16
CA ALA A 581 22.24 11.30 -4.39
C ALA A 581 21.91 11.23 -2.88
N GLY A 582 21.21 10.16 -2.45
CA GLY A 582 20.71 9.97 -1.09
C GLY A 582 19.19 10.03 -1.07
N VAL A 583 18.52 8.90 -0.83
CA VAL A 583 17.07 8.88 -0.56
C VAL A 583 16.85 9.48 0.81
N VAL A 584 16.07 10.54 0.84
CA VAL A 584 15.98 11.46 1.97
C VAL A 584 14.46 11.49 2.29
N PHE A 585 14.04 11.33 3.56
CA PHE A 585 12.65 10.91 3.92
C PHE A 585 11.96 11.75 4.96
N ILE A 586 10.75 12.31 4.72
CA ILE A 586 10.11 13.20 5.70
C ILE A 586 8.73 12.84 6.17
N GLN A 587 8.59 12.97 7.49
CA GLN A 587 7.39 13.15 8.29
C GLN A 587 6.73 14.55 8.17
N SER A 588 5.59 14.63 7.49
CA SER A 588 4.67 15.78 7.58
C SER A 588 3.61 15.53 8.66
N ASP A 589 3.91 15.82 9.92
CA ASP A 589 2.90 16.14 10.94
C ASP A 589 3.52 16.63 12.26
N ALA A 590 3.32 17.91 12.56
CA ALA A 590 3.81 18.58 13.76
C ALA A 590 3.23 18.05 15.08
N ALA A 591 2.13 17.30 15.02
CA ALA A 591 1.48 16.73 16.20
C ALA A 591 1.90 15.29 16.50
N ARG A 592 2.91 14.74 15.80
CA ARG A 592 3.33 13.32 15.88
C ARG A 592 2.19 12.31 15.61
N ARG A 593 1.11 12.72 14.90
CA ARG A 593 -0.04 11.85 14.64
C ARG A 593 0.17 10.96 13.43
N VAL A 594 1.14 11.23 12.55
CA VAL A 594 1.58 10.30 11.50
C VAL A 594 3.08 10.02 11.66
N ARG A 595 3.49 8.75 11.73
CA ARG A 595 4.90 8.33 11.79
C ARG A 595 5.23 7.42 10.60
N PRO A 596 6.34 7.60 9.88
CA PRO A 596 6.68 6.74 8.73
C PRO A 596 6.75 5.25 9.11
N CYS A 597 7.38 4.95 10.26
CA CYS A 597 7.40 3.61 10.83
C CYS A 597 7.60 3.64 12.36
N ALA A 598 7.56 2.46 13.01
CA ALA A 598 7.69 2.33 14.46
C ALA A 598 8.98 2.98 15.03
N PRO A 599 8.94 3.64 16.21
CA PRO A 599 10.06 4.41 16.78
C PRO A 599 11.34 3.59 17.06
N ASN A 600 11.23 2.26 17.20
CA ASN A 600 12.39 1.38 17.37
C ASN A 600 13.13 1.08 16.05
N LYS A 601 12.57 1.53 14.91
CA LYS A 601 13.17 1.43 13.57
C LYS A 601 13.90 2.72 13.16
N ILE A 602 13.58 3.85 13.81
CA ILE A 602 14.18 5.18 13.57
C ILE A 602 14.52 5.80 14.93
N VAL A 603 15.57 5.31 15.58
CA VAL A 603 16.02 5.87 16.87
C VAL A 603 16.77 7.20 16.66
N LEU A 604 16.94 7.69 15.42
CA LEU A 604 17.99 8.66 15.09
C LEU A 604 17.62 9.88 14.20
N SER A 605 16.37 10.17 13.82
CA SER A 605 16.11 11.34 12.94
C SER A 605 14.70 11.95 13.06
N ASP A 606 14.62 13.29 13.14
CA ASP A 606 13.42 14.10 12.90
C ASP A 606 13.52 14.72 11.48
N VAL A 607 12.40 14.95 10.78
CA VAL A 607 12.42 15.05 9.31
C VAL A 607 11.33 16.03 8.70
N VAL A 608 11.63 16.88 7.66
CA VAL A 608 10.80 17.86 6.80
C VAL A 608 10.92 17.94 5.18
N ALA A 609 9.93 17.63 4.30
CA ALA A 609 10.01 17.47 2.83
C ALA A 609 9.63 18.73 2.06
N VAL A 610 10.34 19.04 0.97
CA VAL A 610 10.05 20.16 0.08
C VAL A 610 10.33 19.79 -1.39
N SER A 611 9.35 20.08 -2.25
CA SER A 611 9.47 20.04 -3.71
C SER A 611 9.56 21.48 -4.26
N PRO A 612 10.18 21.70 -5.44
CA PRO A 612 10.17 23.00 -6.13
C PRO A 612 8.77 23.58 -6.41
N SER A 613 7.77 22.71 -6.49
CA SER A 613 6.37 23.09 -6.78
C SER A 613 5.55 23.37 -5.52
N ASP A 614 6.11 23.11 -4.34
CA ASP A 614 5.42 23.15 -3.05
C ASP A 614 5.91 24.32 -2.19
N MET A 615 5.05 24.76 -1.28
CA MET A 615 5.36 25.82 -0.33
C MET A 615 5.11 25.33 1.10
N LEU A 616 5.94 25.79 2.02
CA LEU A 616 5.77 25.54 3.44
C LEU A 616 5.26 26.81 4.13
N LEU A 617 4.08 26.73 4.75
CA LEU A 617 3.42 27.87 5.38
C LEU A 617 2.58 27.44 6.60
N PRO A 618 2.44 28.30 7.62
CA PRO A 618 1.48 28.07 8.69
C PRO A 618 0.05 28.10 8.17
N THR A 619 -0.79 27.12 8.55
CA THR A 619 -2.24 27.13 8.33
C THR A 619 -2.97 26.85 9.64
N ASP A 620 -4.30 27.02 9.67
CA ASP A 620 -5.14 26.67 10.82
C ASP A 620 -4.74 27.35 12.14
N PHE A 621 -4.23 28.59 12.06
CA PHE A 621 -3.83 29.38 13.23
C PHE A 621 -4.82 30.50 13.55
N GLN A 622 -4.65 31.07 14.74
CA GLN A 622 -5.19 32.35 15.17
C GLN A 622 -4.02 33.29 15.49
N THR A 623 -4.23 34.59 15.35
CA THR A 623 -3.25 35.59 15.76
C THR A 623 -3.42 35.98 17.22
N LYS A 624 -2.34 36.40 17.88
CA LYS A 624 -2.43 37.05 19.18
C LYS A 624 -3.09 38.42 19.09
N GLY A 625 -3.72 38.86 20.18
CA GLY A 625 -4.31 40.19 20.30
C GLY A 625 -3.55 41.13 21.23
N GLY A 626 -4.00 42.38 21.31
CA GLY A 626 -3.59 43.35 22.32
C GLY A 626 -2.11 43.74 22.28
N ASN A 627 -1.55 44.06 23.46
CA ASN A 627 -0.19 44.60 23.62
C ASN A 627 0.91 43.64 23.13
N VAL A 628 0.69 42.33 23.23
CA VAL A 628 1.64 41.31 22.75
C VAL A 628 1.80 41.43 21.24
N MET A 629 0.67 41.52 20.50
CA MET A 629 0.71 41.67 19.06
C MET A 629 1.31 43.02 18.63
N ALA A 630 0.98 44.11 19.34
CA ALA A 630 1.55 45.43 19.06
C ALA A 630 3.08 45.45 19.20
N SER A 631 3.62 44.80 20.25
CA SER A 631 5.07 44.66 20.44
C SER A 631 5.74 43.86 19.32
N ILE A 632 5.12 42.76 18.89
CA ILE A 632 5.63 41.94 17.80
C ILE A 632 5.58 42.69 16.46
N GLN A 633 4.49 43.42 16.19
CA GLN A 633 4.41 44.26 14.99
C GLN A 633 5.49 45.34 14.97
N ALA A 634 5.74 46.04 16.08
CA ALA A 634 6.82 47.02 16.16
C ALA A 634 8.19 46.40 15.88
N LYS A 635 8.44 45.17 16.36
CA LYS A 635 9.66 44.41 16.03
C LYS A 635 9.73 44.01 14.55
N LEU A 636 8.62 43.59 13.96
CA LEU A 636 8.56 43.25 12.53
C LEU A 636 8.72 44.49 11.64
N GLU A 637 8.29 45.65 12.10
CA GLU A 637 8.47 46.91 11.35
C GLU A 637 9.92 47.36 11.26
N THR A 638 10.77 47.01 12.25
CA THR A 638 12.21 47.26 12.19
C THR A 638 12.96 46.22 11.38
N LEU A 639 12.50 44.95 11.41
CA LEU A 639 13.13 43.85 10.66
C LEU A 639 12.80 43.86 9.17
N ILE A 640 11.54 44.17 8.80
CA ILE A 640 11.09 44.22 7.41
C ILE A 640 11.12 45.68 6.95
N LYS A 641 12.24 46.11 6.36
CA LYS A 641 12.43 47.52 5.96
C LYS A 641 11.36 48.01 4.99
N GLN A 642 11.03 49.30 5.04
CA GLN A 642 10.01 49.88 4.15
C GLN A 642 10.40 49.76 2.67
N GLU A 643 11.68 49.89 2.35
CA GLU A 643 12.24 49.76 1.00
C GLU A 643 12.08 48.35 0.38
N TRP A 644 11.70 47.33 1.17
CA TRP A 644 11.48 45.95 0.69
C TRP A 644 10.00 45.65 0.41
N ARG A 645 9.09 46.56 0.78
CA ARG A 645 7.64 46.30 0.76
C ARG A 645 7.01 46.77 -0.54
N ASN A 646 6.25 45.90 -1.20
CA ASN A 646 5.52 46.16 -2.45
C ASN A 646 6.43 46.61 -3.61
N THR A 647 7.65 46.09 -3.67
CA THR A 647 8.64 46.39 -4.74
C THR A 647 8.35 45.65 -6.04
N ASP A 648 7.50 44.62 -6.00
CA ASP A 648 7.25 43.68 -7.11
C ASP A 648 8.51 42.91 -7.60
N GLU A 649 9.56 42.91 -6.77
CA GLU A 649 10.86 42.26 -7.00
C GLU A 649 11.37 41.56 -5.73
N PHE A 650 12.17 40.51 -5.89
CA PHE A 650 12.84 39.82 -4.78
C PHE A 650 14.03 40.62 -4.24
N VAL A 651 14.14 40.71 -2.92
CA VAL A 651 15.28 41.32 -2.23
C VAL A 651 16.15 40.23 -1.62
N GLU A 652 17.46 40.28 -1.82
CA GLU A 652 18.38 39.35 -1.14
C GLU A 652 18.59 39.73 0.32
N VAL A 653 18.45 38.75 1.22
CA VAL A 653 18.72 38.91 2.64
C VAL A 653 19.58 37.76 3.17
N ASP A 654 20.33 38.03 4.23
CA ASP A 654 21.10 36.99 4.94
C ASP A 654 20.17 36.04 5.69
N ARG A 655 20.58 34.77 5.82
CA ARG A 655 19.87 33.75 6.63
C ARG A 655 19.52 34.23 8.04
N LYS A 656 20.44 34.94 8.69
CA LYS A 656 20.24 35.50 10.04
C LYS A 656 19.06 36.47 10.09
N MET A 657 18.88 37.28 9.05
CA MET A 657 17.76 38.21 8.95
C MET A 657 16.44 37.45 8.76
N ALA A 658 16.41 36.44 7.87
CA ALA A 658 15.24 35.59 7.68
C ALA A 658 14.82 34.88 8.98
N PHE A 659 15.78 34.34 9.75
CA PHE A 659 15.49 33.71 11.05
C PHE A 659 14.95 34.71 12.08
N ALA A 660 15.50 35.92 12.15
CA ALA A 660 15.01 36.95 13.06
C ALA A 660 13.56 37.38 12.73
N ILE A 661 13.21 37.44 11.45
CA ILE A 661 11.84 37.69 11.00
C ILE A 661 10.93 36.53 11.42
N LEU A 662 11.33 35.28 11.14
CA LEU A 662 10.55 34.10 11.51
C LEU A 662 10.34 34.00 13.04
N ASP A 663 11.35 34.30 13.86
CA ASP A 663 11.24 34.33 15.33
C ASP A 663 10.16 35.31 15.80
N ALA A 664 10.11 36.49 15.18
CA ALA A 664 9.12 37.50 15.52
C ALA A 664 7.71 37.08 15.07
N ILE A 665 7.57 36.51 13.86
CA ILE A 665 6.27 36.04 13.35
C ILE A 665 5.75 34.84 14.15
N GLU A 666 6.61 33.88 14.48
CA GLU A 666 6.27 32.72 15.31
C GLU A 666 5.62 33.15 16.64
N GLY A 667 6.13 34.23 17.24
CA GLY A 667 5.56 34.82 18.45
C GLY A 667 4.14 35.36 18.29
N SER A 668 3.69 35.68 17.06
CA SER A 668 2.39 36.29 16.76
C SER A 668 1.25 35.29 16.55
N MET A 669 1.57 34.01 16.38
CA MET A 669 0.60 32.97 16.01
C MET A 669 0.28 32.03 17.19
N GLU A 670 -0.97 31.61 17.27
CA GLU A 670 -1.53 30.65 18.22
C GLU A 670 -2.24 29.55 17.44
N PHE A 671 -2.08 28.29 17.86
CA PHE A 671 -2.61 27.14 17.12
C PHE A 671 -3.50 26.33 18.05
N ASP A 672 -4.75 26.11 17.66
CA ASP A 672 -5.75 25.41 18.48
C ASP A 672 -5.54 23.89 18.50
N SER A 673 -4.99 23.32 17.43
CA SER A 673 -4.88 21.86 17.26
C SER A 673 -3.49 21.35 16.83
N VAL A 674 -2.88 21.94 15.80
CA VAL A 674 -1.59 21.54 15.21
C VAL A 674 -0.67 22.77 15.20
N LYS A 675 0.48 22.71 15.88
CA LYS A 675 1.49 23.78 15.80
C LYS A 675 2.18 23.73 14.44
N PHE A 676 2.59 24.86 13.89
CA PHE A 676 3.45 24.89 12.71
C PHE A 676 4.91 24.54 13.08
N GLU A 677 5.60 23.79 12.22
CA GLU A 677 7.01 23.40 12.43
C GLU A 677 7.96 24.53 12.02
N TRP A 678 8.23 25.47 12.91
CA TRP A 678 9.14 26.58 12.62
C TRP A 678 10.59 26.13 12.41
N ASN A 679 11.04 25.11 13.14
CA ASN A 679 12.39 24.53 13.00
C ASN A 679 12.60 23.91 11.61
N ALA A 680 11.53 23.36 11.04
CA ALA A 680 11.52 22.79 9.72
C ALA A 680 11.80 23.83 8.65
N MET A 681 11.01 24.91 8.65
CA MET A 681 11.20 26.05 7.77
C MET A 681 12.62 26.62 7.89
N ARG A 682 13.14 26.78 9.11
CA ARG A 682 14.52 27.26 9.33
C ARG A 682 15.58 26.33 8.76
N SER A 683 15.42 25.02 8.96
CA SER A 683 16.38 24.02 8.47
C SER A 683 16.43 23.98 6.94
N LEU A 684 15.27 24.12 6.29
CA LEU A 684 15.17 24.20 4.83
C LEU A 684 15.82 25.47 4.27
N ILE A 685 15.57 26.62 4.92
CA ILE A 685 16.25 27.87 4.60
C ILE A 685 17.76 27.68 4.72
N ASP A 686 18.24 27.04 5.80
CA ASP A 686 19.66 26.84 6.03
C ASP A 686 20.29 25.92 4.98
N TYR A 687 19.63 24.81 4.65
CA TYR A 687 20.04 23.86 3.63
C TYR A 687 20.14 24.50 2.25
N TYR A 688 19.03 25.05 1.74
CA TYR A 688 18.99 25.57 0.37
C TYR A 688 19.86 26.81 0.19
N ALA A 689 19.91 27.70 1.18
CA ALA A 689 20.82 28.85 1.11
C ALA A 689 22.29 28.42 1.28
N GLY A 690 22.59 27.34 2.01
CA GLY A 690 23.92 26.76 2.08
C GLY A 690 24.37 26.14 0.76
N THR A 691 23.43 25.60 -0.01
CA THR A 691 23.70 24.95 -1.31
C THR A 691 23.82 25.97 -2.46
N SER A 692 23.23 27.16 -2.32
CA SER A 692 23.27 28.23 -3.33
C SER A 692 24.60 29.00 -3.42
N GLY A 693 25.66 28.53 -2.74
CA GLY A 693 27.04 29.04 -2.83
C GLY A 693 27.33 30.35 -2.10
N ASP A 694 26.34 31.24 -1.94
CA ASP A 694 26.50 32.55 -1.30
C ASP A 694 25.82 32.68 0.07
N GLY A 695 25.06 31.68 0.51
CA GLY A 695 24.48 31.65 1.85
C GLY A 695 23.26 32.55 2.05
N LYS A 696 22.66 33.09 0.98
CA LYS A 696 21.56 34.08 1.03
C LYS A 696 20.20 33.49 0.62
N ILE A 697 19.13 34.21 0.98
CA ILE A 697 17.74 33.87 0.65
C ILE A 697 17.03 35.06 0.01
N LEU A 698 16.08 34.78 -0.89
CA LEU A 698 15.24 35.79 -1.51
C LEU A 698 14.06 36.14 -0.60
N LEU A 699 13.75 37.42 -0.44
CA LEU A 699 12.63 37.93 0.34
C LEU A 699 11.65 38.64 -0.57
N TRP A 700 10.36 38.35 -0.40
CA TRP A 700 9.29 39.11 -1.04
C TRP A 700 8.33 39.61 0.04
N ALA A 701 8.07 40.92 0.11
CA ALA A 701 7.15 41.46 1.11
C ALA A 701 6.02 42.25 0.45
N GLU A 702 4.76 41.82 0.66
CA GLU A 702 3.57 42.48 0.13
C GLU A 702 2.63 42.88 1.27
N THR A 703 1.98 44.03 1.14
CA THR A 703 1.06 44.58 2.14
C THR A 703 -0.33 44.81 1.59
N GLY A 704 -1.31 44.95 2.48
CA GLY A 704 -2.69 45.26 2.09
C GLY A 704 -3.50 44.06 1.61
N ARG A 705 -3.04 42.84 1.88
CA ARG A 705 -3.80 41.61 1.60
C ARG A 705 -5.00 41.49 2.53
N LYS A 706 -6.11 40.92 2.05
CA LYS A 706 -7.34 40.72 2.82
C LYS A 706 -7.88 39.31 2.61
N LEU A 707 -7.45 38.36 3.44
CA LEU A 707 -7.89 36.97 3.42
C LEU A 707 -8.63 36.62 4.72
N SER A 708 -9.81 35.99 4.63
CA SER A 708 -10.54 35.51 5.81
C SER A 708 -9.91 34.22 6.37
N LYS A 709 -10.05 33.98 7.68
CA LYS A 709 -9.56 32.75 8.33
C LYS A 709 -10.12 31.50 7.67
N ALA A 710 -11.40 31.49 7.31
CA ALA A 710 -12.04 30.36 6.62
C ALA A 710 -11.43 30.11 5.21
N GLY A 711 -11.13 31.17 4.45
CA GLY A 711 -10.49 31.08 3.13
C GLY A 711 -8.99 30.74 3.18
N SER A 712 -8.44 30.52 4.38
CA SER A 712 -7.01 30.36 4.62
C SER A 712 -6.59 28.90 4.89
N GLY A 713 -7.54 27.97 4.80
CA GLY A 713 -7.34 26.53 5.00
C GLY A 713 -6.69 25.80 3.82
N ASP A 714 -6.37 26.50 2.73
CA ASP A 714 -5.63 25.94 1.60
C ASP A 714 -4.16 25.67 1.98
N LYS A 715 -3.89 24.39 2.25
CA LYS A 715 -2.56 23.91 2.64
C LYS A 715 -1.55 23.92 1.50
N SER A 716 -1.98 24.07 0.24
CA SER A 716 -1.04 24.25 -0.88
C SER A 716 -0.47 25.67 -0.94
N GLY A 717 -1.10 26.64 -0.26
CA GLY A 717 -0.74 28.06 -0.31
C GLY A 717 -1.00 28.73 -1.67
N ARG A 718 -1.53 28.02 -2.67
CA ARG A 718 -1.73 28.55 -4.03
C ARG A 718 -2.80 29.62 -4.08
N SER A 719 -3.91 29.42 -3.38
CA SER A 719 -4.98 30.42 -3.26
C SER A 719 -4.56 31.62 -2.39
N ILE A 720 -3.60 31.42 -1.48
CA ILE A 720 -3.11 32.44 -0.55
C ILE A 720 -2.18 33.44 -1.28
N LEU A 721 -1.31 32.96 -2.17
CA LEU A 721 -0.46 33.83 -2.99
C LEU A 721 -1.27 34.65 -4.01
N GLY A 722 -2.32 34.08 -4.59
CA GLY A 722 -3.01 34.65 -5.75
C GLY A 722 -2.22 34.46 -7.05
N THR A 723 -2.91 34.54 -8.20
CA THR A 723 -2.40 34.08 -9.51
C THR A 723 -1.12 34.78 -9.96
N ALA A 724 -1.01 36.11 -9.77
CA ALA A 724 0.14 36.88 -10.23
C ALA A 724 1.42 36.55 -9.43
N LEU A 725 1.33 36.55 -8.10
CA LEU A 725 2.47 36.24 -7.23
C LEU A 725 2.86 34.76 -7.32
N ARG A 726 1.89 33.86 -7.48
CA ARG A 726 2.15 32.43 -7.69
C ARG A 726 3.06 32.20 -8.90
N ARG A 727 2.79 32.85 -10.03
CA ARG A 727 3.61 32.70 -11.25
C ARG A 727 5.05 33.09 -10.99
N LYS A 728 5.26 34.22 -10.30
CA LYS A 728 6.59 34.60 -9.85
C LYS A 728 7.14 33.47 -8.97
N VAL A 729 6.58 33.21 -7.79
CA VAL A 729 7.15 32.30 -6.79
C VAL A 729 7.41 30.87 -7.28
N LEU A 730 6.56 30.28 -8.12
CA LEU A 730 6.62 28.86 -8.49
C LEU A 730 7.02 28.59 -9.94
N ASP A 731 6.69 29.47 -10.89
CA ASP A 731 6.85 29.18 -12.32
C ASP A 731 8.13 29.83 -12.90
N GLU A 732 8.55 30.99 -12.38
CA GLU A 732 9.75 31.67 -12.84
C GLU A 732 11.04 31.10 -12.21
N PRO A 733 12.13 30.91 -12.98
CA PRO A 733 13.37 30.33 -12.48
C PRO A 733 14.03 31.09 -11.32
N ARG A 734 14.35 30.38 -10.23
CA ARG A 734 15.15 30.81 -9.08
C ARG A 734 16.07 29.69 -8.61
N SER A 735 17.35 30.03 -8.45
CA SER A 735 18.38 29.16 -7.86
C SER A 735 18.53 29.30 -6.34
N LYS A 736 17.79 30.23 -5.72
CA LYS A 736 17.81 30.49 -4.27
C LYS A 736 16.45 30.21 -3.67
N PRO A 737 16.39 29.77 -2.40
CA PRO A 737 15.12 29.68 -1.69
C PRO A 737 14.49 31.07 -1.56
N ALA A 738 13.17 31.10 -1.34
CA ALA A 738 12.42 32.33 -1.13
C ALA A 738 11.57 32.29 0.15
N LEU A 739 11.55 33.42 0.88
CA LEU A 739 10.67 33.69 1.99
C LEU A 739 9.71 34.82 1.60
N ILE A 740 8.44 34.47 1.41
CA ILE A 740 7.36 35.38 1.05
C ILE A 740 6.65 35.82 2.32
N LEU A 741 6.52 37.12 2.51
CA LEU A 741 5.88 37.75 3.65
C LEU A 741 4.64 38.51 3.16
N LEU A 742 3.47 38.02 3.53
CA LEU A 742 2.20 38.64 3.18
C LEU A 742 1.59 39.30 4.39
N GLN A 743 1.48 40.62 4.38
CA GLN A 743 0.83 41.34 5.46
C GLN A 743 -0.68 41.40 5.25
N GLN A 744 -1.41 40.75 6.15
CA GLN A 744 -2.86 40.65 6.11
C GLN A 744 -3.51 41.77 6.93
N GLN A 745 -4.61 42.31 6.39
CA GLN A 745 -5.62 43.04 7.14
C GLN A 745 -6.52 42.01 7.82
N GLY A 746 -6.51 42.00 9.16
CA GLY A 746 -7.30 41.09 9.97
C GLY A 746 -8.50 41.78 10.61
N GLY A 747 -8.92 41.28 11.77
CA GLY A 747 -10.07 41.76 12.53
C GLY A 747 -11.23 40.75 12.56
N ARG A 748 -12.18 41.02 13.47
CA ARG A 748 -13.30 40.11 13.79
C ARG A 748 -14.13 39.74 12.57
N GLU A 749 -14.35 40.66 11.64
CA GLU A 749 -15.12 40.44 10.41
C GLU A 749 -14.50 39.37 9.49
N LEU A 750 -13.17 39.18 9.58
CA LEU A 750 -12.42 38.20 8.80
C LEU A 750 -12.03 36.97 9.62
N GLY A 751 -12.45 36.89 10.89
CA GLY A 751 -12.15 35.77 11.79
C GLY A 751 -10.77 35.81 12.44
N TRP A 752 -10.04 36.93 12.34
CA TRP A 752 -8.71 37.12 12.97
C TRP A 752 -8.79 37.97 14.24
N THR A 753 -8.01 37.62 15.26
CA THR A 753 -7.92 38.41 16.51
C THR A 753 -7.17 39.72 16.30
N ALA A 754 -6.07 39.70 15.54
CA ALA A 754 -5.26 40.87 15.24
C ALA A 754 -5.84 41.65 14.06
N HIS A 755 -5.73 42.97 14.10
CA HIS A 755 -6.10 43.84 12.97
C HIS A 755 -5.08 43.82 11.83
N ARG A 756 -3.83 43.41 12.10
CA ARG A 756 -2.75 43.34 11.12
C ARG A 756 -1.76 42.26 11.53
N PHE A 757 -1.19 41.51 10.61
CA PHE A 757 -0.14 40.54 10.90
C PHE A 757 0.64 40.19 9.63
N TRP A 758 1.82 39.60 9.79
CA TRP A 758 2.64 39.08 8.69
C TRP A 758 2.53 37.56 8.62
N TRP A 759 2.27 37.04 7.43
CA TRP A 759 2.18 35.60 7.15
C TRP A 759 3.43 35.16 6.36
N PRO A 760 4.24 34.23 6.88
CA PRO A 760 5.43 33.74 6.19
C PRO A 760 5.12 32.50 5.35
N ILE A 761 5.65 32.45 4.14
CA ILE A 761 5.56 31.32 3.22
C ILE A 761 6.96 31.05 2.68
N PHE A 762 7.44 29.82 2.83
CA PHE A 762 8.71 29.38 2.30
C PHE A 762 8.50 28.65 0.98
N ALA A 763 9.32 28.97 -0.02
CA ALA A 763 9.40 28.28 -1.30
C ALA A 763 10.84 27.82 -1.56
N ALA A 764 11.01 26.59 -2.03
CA ALA A 764 12.31 26.09 -2.47
C ALA A 764 12.78 26.79 -3.77
N PRO A 765 14.08 26.70 -4.10
CA PRO A 765 14.54 27.01 -5.45
C PRO A 765 13.73 26.24 -6.49
N THR A 766 13.43 26.85 -7.64
CA THR A 766 12.63 26.19 -8.69
C THR A 766 13.44 25.14 -9.47
N ASP A 767 14.77 25.27 -9.44
CA ASP A 767 15.74 24.33 -10.01
C ASP A 767 16.23 23.30 -8.99
N ALA A 768 15.75 23.36 -7.74
CA ALA A 768 16.11 22.39 -6.74
C ALA A 768 15.60 21.00 -7.14
N GLU A 769 16.37 19.97 -6.82
CA GLU A 769 15.80 18.62 -6.81
C GLU A 769 14.86 18.49 -5.59
N PRO A 770 13.73 17.77 -5.71
CA PRO A 770 12.87 17.47 -4.56
C PRO A 770 13.69 16.86 -3.43
N CYS A 771 13.79 17.55 -2.30
CA CYS A 771 14.69 17.19 -1.22
C CYS A 771 13.93 17.07 0.10
N VAL A 772 14.52 16.27 0.96
CA VAL A 772 13.89 15.73 2.13
C VAL A 772 14.92 15.61 3.30
N PHE A 773 15.18 16.73 4.01
CA PHE A 773 16.01 16.94 5.23
C PHE A 773 15.75 16.20 6.59
N ALA A 774 16.78 15.58 7.18
CA ALA A 774 16.77 15.04 8.55
C ALA A 774 17.65 15.84 9.53
N THR A 775 17.16 16.16 10.73
CA THR A 775 17.80 17.11 11.67
C THR A 775 18.76 16.50 12.70
N LYS A 776 19.18 15.22 12.61
CA LYS A 776 20.21 14.68 13.52
C LYS A 776 21.21 13.72 12.89
N VAL A 777 22.49 14.02 13.11
CA VAL A 777 23.64 13.10 12.96
C VAL A 777 23.61 12.12 14.13
N ALA A 778 23.80 10.83 13.84
CA ALA A 778 23.96 9.81 14.87
C ALA A 778 25.24 10.09 15.68
N ALA A 779 25.09 10.21 17.00
CA ALA A 779 26.21 10.25 17.94
C ALA A 779 26.56 8.84 18.41
#